data_AF-A0A366WBF8-F1
#
_entry.id   AF-A0A366WBF8-F1
#
_cell.length_a   1.000
_cell.length_b   1.000
_cell.length_c   1.000
_cell.angle_alpha   90.00
_cell.angle_beta   90.00
_cell.angle_gamma   90.00
#
_symmetry.space_group_name_H-M   'P 1'
#
loop_
_entity.id
_entity.type
_entity.pdbx_description
1 polymer ?
#
loop_
_entity_poly.entity_id
_entity_poly.type
_entity_poly.pdbx_seq_one_letter_code
_entity_poly.pdbx_strand_id
1 'polypeptide(L)'
;MKVWVDGQCFQTGSNVRGIGRYVIDFIKKMAEKEVDLVVSLNGSMKQETVAARHYIKKVVPDCDIQIWYGITPDGEVRRGYCTERMTDEHILADHINMIKPDIAISPSPFEGSVDCSNPFIKTAYVDKSILTSCIFHDAIPHRYPDVYLQDENAHKLYYRRFDEIANFDVVLCNSQFTEDEYQDIYQQKNSVAISAGLSDEIQSLINDWVYDENSLAQQYGDYIVYVGGMDWRKNVPCLVKGMANLPACRSGELKLVLVGDFGDEYITPLRAIFDEYDIPQTCLVTTGYISDKELVDLYKNAVAAVQPSRMEGFGLGALEAMACGTPFFSAAGGAVEEVVQNEAQLFDPDVHHTLTHLLQKLLSEPQFKEAIISHGYHRASTFSWEKAVDLSIDAFYKALNKRPVSPSTEVLADNFVENEVESRLIMDVTSTAQSPVLSGIQRVMHNLSKAALKQNATEHNQTVLSYCRDASGWYALSELSKPAVKLTPQNRIAFQRNDSYLLLDSSWTFIEGQEPRLADALVCGEEVVHGIHDIGPLTMSAMTDEGMPPAFRRWFEFVLGYSTGIVCVSRAVADEVYQLIEDIKLPRPMKIGYFRLGADFADVEPDAAELGFVKTRPTFLMVGTIEPRKGQYYGLKAFEKLWEQGVDVNLVIVGKAGWDTKLLQAMLENHPEREKRLFWRQGISDAGLAAVYQEADALIMTSYLEGFGLPVVEAGRKNCPVILADLPVFREVGEGAPKATYFETGSATSLANTIVEYIETELDDDLKSVEVSWPSWDESAQEIKDVVLNGNWHKYYEPEQVLPNTRFDDVGEIYTLKALNEHETAHSLNIAEGPFLSDDGSHLRIAVAVKNLSENLWSSNLGHPAGRNINLSYHLYDKAGNILNYDNPRTHIPFVLPVGNEIIMPIRVDTDWLLKGAHSVGIELVQEGVRWFGNELNLLLTQPYVADAHVELAPAEVKLSAPQLVYFRGPFGPALDTEQYFLFSVINSEKFALPYYDQDKAPLFTYALVDKEGNKSNKGVWAVSHFDCVEAYNSGYIGLFTNAKHIEASEFIEVTYQDHAWRFDLATHEIEQLKVEPKVQVDDFAWMEPLTADNATTQELSASFSSDSAITLRGFNELEGSHVWMSEMTGEIDISNLIKEKTLMTKVRVVCSPFKQIQGPVELHLFFGKQLIENKIISSDFMEYIFDINKDQMRALIKNQYRIKFVTNGHAQELGGERMLSICFANISFTTLNANK
;
A
#
# COMPACT_ATOMS: atom_id res chain seq x y z
N MET A 1 24.33 -34.87 -6.52
CA MET A 1 22.96 -35.44 -6.58
C MET A 1 22.01 -34.27 -6.69
N LYS A 2 21.07 -34.25 -7.63
CA LYS A 2 20.09 -33.16 -7.77
C LYS A 2 18.82 -33.45 -6.97
N VAL A 3 18.51 -32.60 -5.99
CA VAL A 3 17.32 -32.70 -5.15
C VAL A 3 16.41 -31.51 -5.45
N TRP A 4 15.20 -31.82 -5.91
CA TRP A 4 14.11 -30.86 -6.07
C TRP A 4 13.23 -30.85 -4.82
N VAL A 5 12.89 -29.66 -4.32
CA VAL A 5 12.06 -29.44 -3.14
C VAL A 5 10.82 -28.62 -3.50
N ASP A 6 9.64 -29.09 -3.07
CA ASP A 6 8.43 -28.28 -3.07
C ASP A 6 8.51 -27.19 -1.97
N GLY A 7 8.73 -25.95 -2.38
CA GLY A 7 8.89 -24.78 -1.51
C GLY A 7 7.58 -24.12 -1.09
N GLN A 8 6.40 -24.63 -1.47
CA GLN A 8 5.13 -23.96 -1.19
C GLN A 8 4.83 -23.77 0.31
N CYS A 9 5.43 -24.58 1.20
CA CYS A 9 5.33 -24.37 2.65
C CYS A 9 5.99 -23.07 3.16
N PHE A 10 6.83 -22.42 2.35
CA PHE A 10 7.36 -21.07 2.62
C PHE A 10 6.38 -19.97 2.17
N GLN A 11 5.39 -20.30 1.34
CA GLN A 11 4.41 -19.38 0.79
C GLN A 11 3.09 -19.38 1.60
N THR A 12 2.73 -20.50 2.22
CA THR A 12 1.54 -20.59 3.10
C THR A 12 1.86 -20.15 4.54
N GLY A 13 0.82 -20.07 5.39
CA GLY A 13 0.97 -19.85 6.82
C GLY A 13 1.69 -20.97 7.61
N SER A 14 2.22 -22.01 6.94
CA SER A 14 3.19 -22.94 7.52
C SER A 14 4.55 -22.29 7.77
N ASN A 15 4.89 -21.21 7.03
CA ASN A 15 6.20 -20.59 7.00
C ASN A 15 6.67 -20.02 8.36
N VAL A 16 5.77 -19.39 9.12
CA VAL A 16 5.97 -18.86 10.48
C VAL A 16 5.67 -19.90 11.57
N ARG A 17 5.30 -21.12 11.18
CA ARG A 17 4.97 -22.23 12.09
C ARG A 17 6.07 -23.28 12.08
N GLY A 18 5.89 -24.31 12.91
CA GLY A 18 6.87 -25.40 13.06
C GLY A 18 7.29 -26.02 11.73
N ILE A 19 6.35 -26.31 10.81
CA ILE A 19 6.66 -26.92 9.50
C ILE A 19 7.66 -26.07 8.71
N GLY A 20 7.40 -24.78 8.51
CA GLY A 20 8.33 -23.88 7.80
C GLY A 20 9.73 -23.86 8.42
N ARG A 21 9.81 -23.85 9.76
CA ARG A 21 11.09 -23.97 10.49
C ARG A 21 11.78 -25.32 10.27
N TYR A 22 11.06 -26.46 10.30
CA TYR A 22 11.65 -27.76 9.97
C TYR A 22 12.18 -27.77 8.52
N VAL A 23 11.42 -27.27 7.54
CA VAL A 23 11.84 -27.34 6.14
C VAL A 23 13.03 -26.43 5.86
N ILE A 24 13.06 -25.19 6.39
CA ILE A 24 14.18 -24.28 6.11
C ILE A 24 15.49 -24.80 6.67
N ASP A 25 15.52 -25.28 7.91
CA ASP A 25 16.77 -25.78 8.53
C ASP A 25 17.21 -27.12 7.92
N PHE A 26 16.26 -27.96 7.50
CA PHE A 26 16.55 -29.17 6.73
C PHE A 26 17.23 -28.84 5.39
N ILE A 27 16.73 -27.84 4.63
CA ILE A 27 17.35 -27.48 3.34
C ILE A 27 18.64 -26.67 3.50
N LYS A 28 18.79 -25.84 4.55
CA LYS A 28 20.08 -25.24 4.94
C LYS A 28 21.15 -26.34 5.10
N LYS A 29 20.90 -27.32 5.97
CA LYS A 29 21.85 -28.42 6.22
C LYS A 29 22.00 -29.41 5.06
N MET A 30 21.05 -29.45 4.13
CA MET A 30 21.22 -30.20 2.87
C MET A 30 22.12 -29.48 1.87
N ALA A 31 22.09 -28.15 1.82
CA ALA A 31 22.98 -27.35 0.97
C ALA A 31 24.45 -27.36 1.45
N GLU A 32 24.70 -27.68 2.72
CA GLU A 32 26.05 -27.93 3.26
C GLU A 32 26.67 -29.26 2.82
N LYS A 33 25.94 -30.10 2.04
CA LYS A 33 26.38 -31.39 1.51
C LYS A 33 26.59 -31.31 -0.01
N GLU A 34 27.14 -32.34 -0.65
CA GLU A 34 27.38 -32.39 -2.11
C GLU A 34 26.07 -32.61 -2.94
N VAL A 35 25.11 -31.72 -2.76
CA VAL A 35 23.76 -31.75 -3.32
C VAL A 35 23.49 -30.48 -4.16
N ASP A 36 23.03 -30.67 -5.39
CA ASP A 36 22.52 -29.62 -6.27
C ASP A 36 21.04 -29.41 -5.89
N LEU A 37 20.76 -28.33 -5.16
CA LEU A 37 19.46 -28.09 -4.53
C LEU A 37 18.62 -27.12 -5.36
N VAL A 38 17.46 -27.60 -5.83
CA VAL A 38 16.47 -26.80 -6.56
C VAL A 38 15.20 -26.67 -5.71
N VAL A 39 14.78 -25.45 -5.40
CA VAL A 39 13.51 -25.19 -4.70
C VAL A 39 12.49 -24.63 -5.70
N SER A 40 11.26 -25.14 -5.71
CA SER A 40 10.19 -24.60 -6.56
C SER A 40 9.09 -23.87 -5.79
N LEU A 41 8.68 -22.72 -6.32
CA LEU A 41 7.60 -21.89 -5.78
C LEU A 41 6.46 -21.75 -6.81
N ASN A 42 5.23 -21.64 -6.32
CA ASN A 42 4.04 -21.39 -7.14
C ASN A 42 3.86 -19.88 -7.35
N GLY A 43 4.31 -19.38 -8.51
CA GLY A 43 4.30 -17.96 -8.90
C GLY A 43 2.91 -17.33 -9.01
N SER A 44 1.84 -18.12 -8.97
CA SER A 44 0.47 -17.59 -8.89
C SER A 44 0.14 -17.01 -7.51
N MET A 45 0.86 -17.42 -6.47
CA MET A 45 0.91 -16.76 -5.15
C MET A 45 1.95 -15.63 -5.18
N LYS A 46 1.72 -14.58 -5.97
CA LYS A 46 2.80 -13.63 -6.36
C LYS A 46 3.52 -13.03 -5.14
N GLN A 47 2.77 -12.57 -4.14
CA GLN A 47 3.30 -11.86 -2.99
C GLN A 47 4.14 -12.77 -2.09
N GLU A 48 3.62 -13.95 -1.84
CA GLU A 48 4.21 -15.00 -1.04
C GLU A 48 5.43 -15.61 -1.76
N THR A 49 5.41 -15.67 -3.09
CA THR A 49 6.57 -16.08 -3.91
C THR A 49 7.73 -15.11 -3.75
N VAL A 50 7.50 -13.80 -3.83
CA VAL A 50 8.55 -12.78 -3.70
C VAL A 50 9.17 -12.84 -2.30
N ALA A 51 8.34 -12.93 -1.26
CA ALA A 51 8.81 -13.01 0.12
C ALA A 51 9.56 -14.33 0.40
N ALA A 52 9.02 -15.47 -0.05
CA ALA A 52 9.70 -16.77 0.07
C ALA A 52 11.03 -16.77 -0.70
N ARG A 53 11.07 -16.26 -1.93
CA ARG A 53 12.29 -16.17 -2.74
C ARG A 53 13.38 -15.35 -2.05
N HIS A 54 13.02 -14.18 -1.51
CA HIS A 54 13.97 -13.35 -0.76
C HIS A 54 14.49 -14.07 0.48
N TYR A 55 13.59 -14.64 1.30
CA TYR A 55 13.95 -15.39 2.50
C TYR A 55 14.89 -16.56 2.17
N ILE A 56 14.50 -17.44 1.23
CA ILE A 56 15.28 -18.61 0.82
C ILE A 56 16.66 -18.18 0.32
N LYS A 57 16.79 -17.13 -0.50
CA LYS A 57 18.12 -16.65 -0.94
C LYS A 57 18.98 -16.05 0.17
N LYS A 58 18.40 -15.49 1.24
CA LYS A 58 19.18 -14.99 2.39
C LYS A 58 19.76 -16.11 3.24
N VAL A 59 19.03 -17.22 3.43
CA VAL A 59 19.48 -18.36 4.26
C VAL A 59 20.06 -19.55 3.49
N VAL A 60 19.84 -19.66 2.19
CA VAL A 60 20.44 -20.69 1.30
C VAL A 60 20.88 -20.03 -0.03
N PRO A 61 22.00 -19.27 -0.05
CA PRO A 61 22.36 -18.45 -1.21
C PRO A 61 22.56 -19.23 -2.51
N ASP A 62 23.12 -20.44 -2.43
CA ASP A 62 23.52 -21.24 -3.58
C ASP A 62 22.39 -22.12 -4.18
N CYS A 63 21.19 -22.18 -3.59
CA CYS A 63 20.11 -22.98 -4.16
C CYS A 63 19.54 -22.34 -5.44
N ASP A 64 19.17 -23.17 -6.43
CA ASP A 64 18.40 -22.70 -7.58
C ASP A 64 16.92 -22.53 -7.20
N ILE A 65 16.28 -21.43 -7.63
CA ILE A 65 14.87 -21.16 -7.32
C ILE A 65 14.09 -21.07 -8.64
N GLN A 66 13.24 -22.07 -8.84
CA GLN A 66 12.43 -22.24 -10.04
C GLN A 66 10.97 -21.87 -9.77
N ILE A 67 10.30 -21.27 -10.75
CA ILE A 67 8.90 -20.85 -10.63
C ILE A 67 8.03 -21.70 -11.55
N TRP A 68 6.90 -22.17 -11.02
CA TRP A 68 5.80 -22.74 -11.80
C TRP A 68 4.51 -21.96 -11.50
N TYR A 69 3.48 -22.06 -12.35
CA TYR A 69 2.25 -21.28 -12.19
C TYR A 69 1.03 -22.20 -12.21
N GLY A 70 0.30 -22.25 -11.08
CA GLY A 70 -1.01 -22.91 -11.01
C GLY A 70 -2.16 -22.01 -11.50
N ILE A 71 -3.27 -22.63 -11.92
CA ILE A 71 -4.51 -21.95 -12.33
C ILE A 71 -5.61 -21.99 -11.25
N THR A 72 -5.39 -22.69 -10.14
CA THR A 72 -6.33 -22.73 -9.00
C THR A 72 -6.43 -21.37 -8.31
N PRO A 73 -7.64 -20.80 -8.15
CA PRO A 73 -7.80 -19.48 -7.54
C PRO A 73 -7.95 -19.50 -6.00
N ASP A 74 -8.19 -20.66 -5.38
CA ASP A 74 -8.54 -20.74 -3.94
C ASP A 74 -8.38 -22.14 -3.30
N GLY A 75 -8.43 -22.19 -1.97
CA GLY A 75 -8.33 -23.40 -1.13
C GLY A 75 -9.31 -24.53 -1.45
N GLU A 76 -8.82 -25.77 -1.37
CA GLU A 76 -9.60 -26.97 -1.67
C GLU A 76 -10.76 -27.18 -0.67
N VAL A 77 -10.67 -26.69 0.56
CA VAL A 77 -11.80 -26.74 1.52
C VAL A 77 -12.95 -25.85 1.05
N ARG A 78 -12.65 -24.69 0.44
CA ARG A 78 -13.65 -23.74 -0.08
C ARG A 78 -14.22 -24.13 -1.44
N ARG A 79 -13.42 -24.71 -2.34
CA ARG A 79 -13.84 -25.03 -3.73
C ARG A 79 -14.02 -26.52 -4.03
N GLY A 80 -13.64 -27.40 -3.12
CA GLY A 80 -13.51 -28.83 -3.39
C GLY A 80 -12.33 -29.16 -4.32
N TYR A 81 -12.12 -30.45 -4.57
CA TYR A 81 -11.14 -30.95 -5.53
C TYR A 81 -11.67 -30.76 -6.95
N CYS A 82 -11.32 -29.62 -7.56
CA CYS A 82 -11.83 -29.16 -8.86
C CYS A 82 -10.86 -29.44 -10.02
N THR A 83 -11.34 -29.27 -11.26
CA THR A 83 -10.55 -29.49 -12.48
C THR A 83 -9.28 -28.64 -12.51
N GLU A 84 -9.33 -27.42 -11.97
CA GLU A 84 -8.19 -26.51 -11.84
C GLU A 84 -7.09 -27.12 -10.96
N ARG A 85 -7.43 -27.68 -9.78
CA ARG A 85 -6.47 -28.39 -8.91
C ARG A 85 -5.91 -29.66 -9.55
N MET A 86 -6.75 -30.41 -10.27
CA MET A 86 -6.28 -31.55 -11.07
C MET A 86 -5.31 -31.13 -12.18
N THR A 87 -5.51 -29.95 -12.77
CA THR A 87 -4.61 -29.38 -13.78
C THR A 87 -3.29 -28.96 -13.14
N ASP A 88 -3.32 -28.36 -11.95
CA ASP A 88 -2.12 -27.93 -11.23
C ASP A 88 -1.29 -29.12 -10.73
N GLU A 89 -1.91 -30.24 -10.35
CA GLU A 89 -1.20 -31.49 -10.05
C GLU A 89 -0.45 -32.04 -11.28
N HIS A 90 -0.95 -31.79 -12.50
CA HIS A 90 -0.24 -32.11 -13.74
C HIS A 90 0.85 -31.08 -14.08
N ILE A 91 0.58 -29.78 -13.97
CA ILE A 91 1.57 -28.72 -14.27
C ILE A 91 2.81 -28.86 -13.36
N LEU A 92 2.60 -29.10 -12.06
CA LEU A 92 3.70 -29.32 -11.11
C LEU A 92 4.49 -30.59 -11.44
N ALA A 93 3.84 -31.67 -11.85
CA ALA A 93 4.52 -32.89 -12.28
C ALA A 93 5.33 -32.68 -13.57
N ASP A 94 4.80 -31.98 -14.57
CA ASP A 94 5.51 -31.64 -15.81
C ASP A 94 6.70 -30.71 -15.54
N HIS A 95 6.59 -29.79 -14.58
CA HIS A 95 7.70 -28.95 -14.11
C HIS A 95 8.84 -29.79 -13.48
N ILE A 96 8.51 -30.73 -12.58
CA ILE A 96 9.47 -31.69 -12.02
C ILE A 96 10.13 -32.54 -13.13
N ASN A 97 9.33 -33.03 -14.07
CA ASN A 97 9.79 -33.82 -15.22
C ASN A 97 10.70 -33.02 -16.17
N MET A 98 10.54 -31.69 -16.25
CA MET A 98 11.39 -30.79 -17.02
C MET A 98 12.75 -30.55 -16.33
N ILE A 99 12.75 -30.37 -15.00
CA ILE A 99 13.96 -30.17 -14.17
C ILE A 99 14.83 -31.44 -14.11
N LYS A 100 14.22 -32.63 -14.18
CA LYS A 100 14.90 -33.95 -14.14
C LYS A 100 15.84 -34.12 -12.93
N PRO A 101 15.36 -33.93 -11.69
CA PRO A 101 16.17 -34.18 -10.51
C PRO A 101 16.41 -35.68 -10.29
N ASP A 102 17.43 -36.05 -9.51
CA ASP A 102 17.56 -37.43 -9.00
C ASP A 102 16.39 -37.74 -8.04
N ILE A 103 15.94 -36.73 -7.30
CA ILE A 103 14.95 -36.82 -6.21
C ILE A 103 13.99 -35.64 -6.23
N ALA A 104 12.69 -35.89 -6.08
CA ALA A 104 11.67 -34.88 -5.82
C ALA A 104 11.08 -35.09 -4.42
N ILE A 105 11.26 -34.14 -3.50
CA ILE A 105 10.73 -34.19 -2.13
C ILE A 105 9.57 -33.20 -1.90
N SER A 106 8.50 -33.71 -1.29
CA SER A 106 7.36 -32.94 -0.76
C SER A 106 7.46 -32.82 0.77
N PRO A 107 8.00 -31.72 1.32
CA PRO A 107 8.26 -31.59 2.75
C PRO A 107 7.03 -31.13 3.55
N SER A 108 5.96 -30.70 2.88
CA SER A 108 4.64 -30.44 3.48
C SER A 108 3.51 -30.88 2.52
N PRO A 109 3.14 -32.18 2.53
CA PRO A 109 2.15 -32.73 1.59
C PRO A 109 0.69 -32.26 1.81
N PHE A 110 0.43 -31.35 2.76
CA PHE A 110 -0.94 -30.95 3.18
C PHE A 110 -1.30 -29.47 2.97
N GLU A 111 -0.43 -28.65 2.35
CA GLU A 111 -0.69 -27.24 2.01
C GLU A 111 -1.90 -27.02 1.07
N GLY A 112 -2.50 -25.83 1.02
CA GLY A 112 -3.56 -25.53 0.02
C GLY A 112 -4.99 -25.84 0.47
N SER A 113 -5.21 -25.97 1.78
CA SER A 113 -6.55 -26.17 2.35
C SER A 113 -7.40 -24.89 2.25
N VAL A 114 -6.78 -23.73 2.53
CA VAL A 114 -7.42 -22.40 2.60
C VAL A 114 -6.75 -21.37 1.70
N ASP A 115 -5.92 -21.82 0.77
CA ASP A 115 -5.05 -21.02 -0.10
C ASP A 115 -4.82 -21.75 -1.45
N CYS A 116 -4.29 -21.05 -2.46
CA CYS A 116 -4.12 -21.60 -3.81
C CYS A 116 -2.85 -22.45 -4.03
N SER A 117 -2.06 -22.75 -2.99
CA SER A 117 -0.98 -23.75 -3.13
C SER A 117 -1.55 -25.14 -3.44
N ASN A 118 -0.71 -25.98 -4.04
CA ASN A 118 -1.06 -27.32 -4.46
C ASN A 118 0.20 -28.21 -4.33
N PRO A 119 0.42 -28.84 -3.17
CA PRO A 119 1.69 -29.51 -2.87
C PRO A 119 1.90 -30.76 -3.74
N PHE A 120 3.16 -31.11 -3.97
CA PHE A 120 3.52 -32.32 -4.69
C PHE A 120 3.03 -33.56 -3.94
N ILE A 121 2.00 -34.21 -4.50
CA ILE A 121 1.38 -35.41 -3.93
C ILE A 121 1.20 -36.54 -4.95
N LYS A 122 1.07 -36.21 -6.25
CA LYS A 122 0.82 -37.19 -7.33
C LYS A 122 2.11 -37.76 -7.92
N THR A 123 2.75 -38.66 -7.17
CA THR A 123 3.95 -39.39 -7.61
C THR A 123 3.75 -40.11 -8.95
N ALA A 124 2.50 -40.55 -9.24
CA ALA A 124 2.13 -41.25 -10.46
C ALA A 124 2.22 -40.43 -11.77
N TYR A 125 2.40 -39.10 -11.71
CA TYR A 125 2.59 -38.23 -12.88
C TYR A 125 4.06 -37.90 -13.17
N VAL A 126 4.98 -38.27 -12.27
CA VAL A 126 6.42 -38.00 -12.39
C VAL A 126 7.12 -39.18 -13.08
N ASP A 127 8.20 -38.91 -13.83
CA ASP A 127 8.98 -39.94 -14.51
C ASP A 127 9.59 -40.94 -13.51
N LYS A 128 9.50 -42.23 -13.83
CA LYS A 128 9.92 -43.33 -12.94
C LYS A 128 11.43 -43.44 -12.72
N SER A 129 12.23 -42.61 -13.39
CA SER A 129 13.65 -42.42 -13.07
C SER A 129 13.87 -41.55 -11.82
N ILE A 130 12.98 -40.59 -11.56
CA ILE A 130 13.05 -39.63 -10.44
C ILE A 130 12.57 -40.31 -9.16
N LEU A 131 13.35 -40.23 -8.07
CA LEU A 131 12.96 -40.78 -6.77
C LEU A 131 11.97 -39.85 -6.08
N THR A 132 10.82 -40.36 -5.64
CA THR A 132 9.83 -39.53 -4.94
C THR A 132 9.97 -39.68 -3.42
N SER A 133 10.01 -38.57 -2.70
CA SER A 133 10.03 -38.55 -1.24
C SER A 133 9.01 -37.58 -0.66
N CYS A 134 8.57 -37.81 0.57
CA CYS A 134 7.86 -36.80 1.36
C CYS A 134 8.33 -36.79 2.81
N ILE A 135 7.95 -35.75 3.57
CA ILE A 135 8.06 -35.75 5.04
C ILE A 135 6.66 -36.01 5.62
N PHE A 136 6.53 -37.10 6.37
CA PHE A 136 5.35 -37.43 7.15
C PHE A 136 5.56 -36.90 8.57
N HIS A 137 4.77 -35.88 8.96
CA HIS A 137 4.94 -35.17 10.22
C HIS A 137 4.17 -35.78 11.39
N ASP A 138 2.91 -36.19 11.17
CA ASP A 138 2.07 -36.94 12.10
C ASP A 138 0.77 -37.42 11.41
N ALA A 139 0.01 -38.29 12.08
CA ALA A 139 -1.35 -38.69 11.72
C ALA A 139 -2.43 -38.12 12.66
N ILE A 140 -2.23 -36.94 13.28
CA ILE A 140 -3.14 -36.41 14.31
C ILE A 140 -4.58 -36.24 13.81
N PRO A 141 -4.86 -35.70 12.60
CA PRO A 141 -6.23 -35.61 12.09
C PRO A 141 -6.86 -36.98 11.77
N HIS A 142 -6.04 -37.99 11.45
CA HIS A 142 -6.51 -39.38 11.28
C HIS A 142 -6.88 -40.03 12.61
N ARG A 143 -6.14 -39.75 13.70
CA ARG A 143 -6.46 -40.24 15.06
C ARG A 143 -7.67 -39.55 15.69
N TYR A 144 -7.88 -38.27 15.38
CA TYR A 144 -8.95 -37.45 15.97
C TYR A 144 -9.86 -36.81 14.89
N PRO A 145 -10.50 -37.63 14.02
CA PRO A 145 -11.31 -37.11 12.91
C PRO A 145 -12.52 -36.33 13.41
N ASP A 146 -13.13 -36.76 14.51
CA ASP A 146 -14.25 -36.08 15.18
C ASP A 146 -13.87 -34.70 15.74
N VAL A 147 -12.57 -34.34 15.77
CA VAL A 147 -12.07 -33.03 16.22
C VAL A 147 -11.61 -32.19 15.01
N TYR A 148 -10.79 -32.77 14.12
CA TYR A 148 -10.12 -32.01 13.05
C TYR A 148 -10.78 -32.10 11.67
N LEU A 149 -11.63 -33.11 11.43
CA LEU A 149 -12.20 -33.44 10.11
C LEU A 149 -13.74 -33.42 10.12
N GLN A 150 -14.34 -32.52 10.92
CA GLN A 150 -15.79 -32.32 10.98
C GLN A 150 -16.38 -31.71 9.70
N ASP A 151 -15.60 -30.91 8.96
CA ASP A 151 -16.00 -30.39 7.65
C ASP A 151 -15.81 -31.44 6.55
N GLU A 152 -16.82 -31.59 5.68
CA GLU A 152 -16.85 -32.65 4.66
C GLU A 152 -15.79 -32.45 3.57
N ASN A 153 -15.38 -31.21 3.28
CA ASN A 153 -14.34 -30.93 2.29
C ASN A 153 -12.94 -31.06 2.90
N ALA A 154 -12.73 -30.62 4.14
CA ALA A 154 -11.49 -30.87 4.88
C ALA A 154 -11.23 -32.38 5.08
N HIS A 155 -12.27 -33.15 5.42
CA HIS A 155 -12.19 -34.61 5.48
C HIS A 155 -11.80 -35.23 4.13
N LYS A 156 -12.39 -34.77 3.01
CA LYS A 156 -12.04 -35.25 1.67
C LYS A 156 -10.60 -34.90 1.30
N LEU A 157 -10.19 -33.63 1.46
CA LEU A 157 -8.81 -33.17 1.19
C LEU A 157 -7.79 -33.99 1.99
N TYR A 158 -8.05 -34.21 3.28
CA TYR A 158 -7.09 -34.90 4.14
C TYR A 158 -6.89 -36.33 3.67
N TYR A 159 -7.95 -37.14 3.58
CA TYR A 159 -7.81 -38.53 3.16
C TYR A 159 -7.33 -38.69 1.71
N ARG A 160 -7.75 -37.81 0.78
CA ARG A 160 -7.26 -37.78 -0.61
C ARG A 160 -5.74 -37.68 -0.72
N ARG A 161 -5.08 -37.03 0.25
CA ARG A 161 -3.63 -36.83 0.28
C ARG A 161 -2.92 -37.80 1.23
N PHE A 162 -3.56 -38.14 2.34
CA PHE A 162 -3.09 -39.16 3.28
C PHE A 162 -2.92 -40.51 2.58
N ASP A 163 -3.90 -40.95 1.80
CA ASP A 163 -3.83 -42.21 1.03
C ASP A 163 -2.69 -42.20 -0.02
N GLU A 164 -2.26 -41.03 -0.50
CA GLU A 164 -1.17 -40.87 -1.47
C GLU A 164 0.23 -40.88 -0.84
N ILE A 165 0.37 -40.66 0.49
CA ILE A 165 1.66 -40.82 1.20
C ILE A 165 2.19 -42.27 1.05
N ALA A 166 1.29 -43.23 0.86
CA ALA A 166 1.61 -44.63 0.55
C ALA A 166 2.31 -44.85 -0.81
N ASN A 167 2.28 -43.86 -1.72
CA ASN A 167 2.76 -43.95 -3.11
C ASN A 167 4.14 -43.31 -3.34
N PHE A 168 4.83 -42.86 -2.29
CA PHE A 168 6.20 -42.33 -2.35
C PHE A 168 7.25 -43.44 -2.19
N ASP A 169 8.37 -43.33 -2.90
CA ASP A 169 9.48 -44.31 -2.81
C ASP A 169 10.16 -44.33 -1.44
N VAL A 170 10.22 -43.16 -0.78
CA VAL A 170 10.80 -42.95 0.55
C VAL A 170 9.89 -42.02 1.36
N VAL A 171 9.67 -42.34 2.64
CA VAL A 171 8.92 -41.46 3.56
C VAL A 171 9.81 -41.10 4.74
N LEU A 172 10.15 -39.81 4.87
CA LEU A 172 10.94 -39.32 6.00
C LEU A 172 10.01 -39.02 7.17
N CYS A 173 10.34 -39.51 8.36
CA CYS A 173 9.55 -39.32 9.58
C CYS A 173 10.36 -38.50 10.60
N ASN A 174 9.73 -37.47 11.18
CA ASN A 174 10.36 -36.54 12.12
C ASN A 174 10.68 -37.16 13.51
N SER A 175 10.23 -38.39 13.79
CA SER A 175 10.54 -39.16 15.00
C SER A 175 10.40 -40.67 14.73
N GLN A 176 10.90 -41.53 15.63
CA GLN A 176 10.62 -42.96 15.58
C GLN A 176 9.13 -43.24 15.84
N PHE A 177 8.50 -42.49 16.75
CA PHE A 177 7.05 -42.58 16.97
C PHE A 177 6.26 -42.39 15.66
N THR A 178 6.59 -41.35 14.88
CA THR A 178 5.92 -41.06 13.60
C THR A 178 6.25 -42.10 12.54
N GLU A 179 7.44 -42.71 12.57
CA GLU A 179 7.78 -43.82 11.68
C GLU A 179 6.99 -45.09 12.00
N ASP A 180 6.90 -45.46 13.28
CA ASP A 180 6.15 -46.62 13.75
C ASP A 180 4.65 -46.45 13.44
N GLU A 181 4.11 -45.24 13.62
CA GLU A 181 2.76 -44.84 13.22
C GLU A 181 2.52 -45.00 11.71
N TYR A 182 3.45 -44.57 10.87
CA TYR A 182 3.39 -44.79 9.42
C TYR A 182 3.39 -46.29 9.06
N GLN A 183 4.30 -47.07 9.65
CA GLN A 183 4.39 -48.51 9.37
C GLN A 183 3.13 -49.27 9.84
N ASP A 184 2.52 -48.89 10.96
CA ASP A 184 1.26 -49.48 11.43
C ASP A 184 0.07 -49.13 10.52
N ILE A 185 -0.02 -47.89 10.03
CA ILE A 185 -1.15 -47.44 9.20
C ILE A 185 -1.09 -48.02 7.78
N TYR A 186 0.07 -47.93 7.11
CA TYR A 186 0.20 -48.33 5.69
C TYR A 186 0.75 -49.75 5.49
N GLN A 187 1.27 -50.39 6.55
CA GLN A 187 1.89 -51.74 6.50
C GLN A 187 3.08 -51.83 5.52
N GLN A 188 3.78 -50.72 5.30
CA GLN A 188 4.97 -50.61 4.44
C GLN A 188 6.26 -50.43 5.25
N LYS A 189 7.42 -50.48 4.56
CA LYS A 189 8.78 -50.31 5.14
C LYS A 189 9.71 -49.50 4.21
N ASN A 190 9.13 -48.49 3.57
CA ASN A 190 9.76 -47.42 2.79
C ASN A 190 10.02 -46.16 3.64
N SER A 191 9.64 -46.16 4.92
CA SER A 191 9.86 -45.07 5.86
C SER A 191 11.27 -45.05 6.47
N VAL A 192 11.62 -43.93 7.12
CA VAL A 192 12.81 -43.79 7.97
C VAL A 192 12.64 -42.66 8.99
N ALA A 193 12.88 -42.94 10.27
CA ALA A 193 13.00 -41.91 11.30
C ALA A 193 14.29 -41.08 11.09
N ILE A 194 14.14 -39.82 10.68
CA ILE A 194 15.25 -38.88 10.49
C ILE A 194 15.52 -38.00 11.72
N SER A 195 14.53 -37.87 12.62
CA SER A 195 14.60 -36.91 13.74
C SER A 195 14.66 -35.45 13.28
N ALA A 196 15.03 -34.52 14.17
CA ALA A 196 15.24 -33.11 13.86
C ALA A 196 16.40 -32.52 14.69
N GLY A 197 16.64 -31.21 14.55
CA GLY A 197 17.65 -30.46 15.30
C GLY A 197 17.13 -29.15 15.88
N LEU A 198 17.99 -28.49 16.66
CA LEU A 198 17.88 -27.08 17.03
C LEU A 198 18.42 -26.23 15.87
N SER A 199 17.86 -25.05 15.61
CA SER A 199 18.40 -24.15 14.58
C SER A 199 19.76 -23.58 15.00
N ASP A 200 20.67 -23.38 14.04
CA ASP A 200 21.98 -22.77 14.28
C ASP A 200 21.86 -21.36 14.88
N GLU A 201 20.79 -20.64 14.51
CA GLU A 201 20.48 -19.28 14.98
C GLU A 201 20.08 -19.26 16.46
N ILE A 202 19.13 -20.11 16.87
CA ILE A 202 18.78 -20.31 18.29
C ILE A 202 20.01 -20.84 19.06
N GLN A 203 20.81 -21.72 18.46
CA GLN A 203 22.01 -22.25 19.09
C GLN A 203 23.08 -21.15 19.33
N SER A 204 23.27 -20.21 18.40
CA SER A 204 24.15 -19.05 18.62
C SER A 204 23.56 -18.14 19.69
N LEU A 205 22.28 -17.74 19.57
CA LEU A 205 21.58 -16.92 20.57
C LEU A 205 21.66 -17.52 21.99
N ILE A 206 21.61 -18.83 22.14
CA ILE A 206 21.77 -19.52 23.43
C ILE A 206 23.20 -19.39 23.99
N ASN A 207 24.22 -19.39 23.13
CA ASN A 207 25.64 -19.28 23.49
C ASN A 207 26.05 -17.83 23.77
N ASP A 208 25.55 -16.89 22.97
CA ASP A 208 25.88 -15.46 22.99
C ASP A 208 24.99 -14.66 23.97
N TRP A 209 23.97 -15.29 24.57
CA TRP A 209 23.07 -14.63 25.52
C TRP A 209 23.81 -14.05 26.74
N VAL A 210 23.52 -12.79 27.01
CA VAL A 210 23.91 -12.06 28.22
C VAL A 210 22.64 -11.57 28.89
N TYR A 211 22.56 -11.70 30.22
CA TYR A 211 21.47 -11.17 31.02
C TYR A 211 21.37 -9.64 30.88
N ASP A 212 20.19 -9.13 30.53
CA ASP A 212 19.85 -7.71 30.49
C ASP A 212 18.75 -7.44 31.53
N GLU A 213 18.98 -6.46 32.42
CA GLU A 213 18.04 -6.06 33.46
C GLU A 213 16.80 -5.32 32.91
N ASN A 214 16.84 -4.89 31.64
CA ASN A 214 15.76 -4.17 30.96
C ASN A 214 14.93 -5.06 30.03
N SER A 215 15.26 -6.36 29.94
CA SER A 215 14.65 -7.26 28.94
C SER A 215 13.15 -7.47 29.15
N LEU A 216 12.47 -7.92 28.09
CA LEU A 216 11.05 -8.27 28.13
C LEU A 216 10.73 -9.30 29.22
N ALA A 217 11.64 -10.26 29.47
CA ALA A 217 11.50 -11.25 30.53
C ALA A 217 11.48 -10.63 31.94
N GLN A 218 12.31 -9.63 32.21
CA GLN A 218 12.40 -9.01 33.55
C GLN A 218 11.10 -8.28 33.93
N GLN A 219 10.37 -7.75 32.95
CA GLN A 219 9.07 -7.12 33.14
C GLN A 219 8.00 -8.12 33.64
N TYR A 220 8.21 -9.42 33.43
CA TYR A 220 7.28 -10.47 33.83
C TYR A 220 7.56 -11.02 35.25
N GLY A 221 8.79 -10.97 35.76
CA GLY A 221 9.14 -11.51 37.07
C GLY A 221 9.26 -13.04 37.06
N ASP A 222 8.74 -13.74 38.08
CA ASP A 222 8.64 -15.20 38.03
C ASP A 222 7.49 -15.64 37.10
N TYR A 223 7.78 -16.47 36.09
CA TYR A 223 6.75 -17.03 35.21
C TYR A 223 7.06 -18.44 34.71
N ILE A 224 6.01 -19.14 34.29
CA ILE A 224 6.08 -20.33 33.44
C ILE A 224 5.78 -19.91 32.01
N VAL A 225 6.54 -20.43 31.05
CA VAL A 225 6.39 -20.14 29.61
C VAL A 225 5.72 -21.29 28.87
N TYR A 226 4.83 -20.96 27.94
CA TYR A 226 4.24 -21.84 26.94
C TYR A 226 4.49 -21.27 25.54
N VAL A 227 4.87 -22.13 24.59
CA VAL A 227 5.20 -21.73 23.21
C VAL A 227 4.45 -22.65 22.24
N GLY A 228 3.61 -22.08 21.38
CA GLY A 228 2.85 -22.83 20.36
C GLY A 228 1.41 -22.34 20.18
N GLY A 229 0.68 -22.97 19.25
CA GLY A 229 -0.74 -22.66 18.97
C GLY A 229 -1.71 -23.07 20.09
N MET A 230 -3.00 -22.80 19.89
CA MET A 230 -4.08 -23.06 20.86
C MET A 230 -5.08 -24.14 20.41
N ASP A 231 -4.76 -24.91 19.36
CA ASP A 231 -5.66 -25.96 18.84
C ASP A 231 -5.86 -27.11 19.84
N TRP A 232 -6.97 -27.86 19.75
CA TRP A 232 -7.46 -28.76 20.81
C TRP A 232 -6.40 -29.67 21.44
N ARG A 233 -5.54 -30.31 20.62
CA ARG A 233 -4.48 -31.20 21.11
C ARG A 233 -3.48 -30.48 22.02
N LYS A 234 -3.25 -29.17 21.83
CA LYS A 234 -2.30 -28.36 22.62
C LYS A 234 -2.73 -28.24 24.07
N ASN A 235 -4.03 -28.35 24.35
CA ASN A 235 -4.55 -28.67 25.69
C ASN A 235 -4.09 -27.69 26.80
N VAL A 236 -3.83 -26.42 26.43
CA VAL A 236 -3.40 -25.32 27.32
C VAL A 236 -4.32 -25.09 28.55
N PRO A 237 -5.65 -25.33 28.51
CA PRO A 237 -6.47 -25.34 29.73
C PRO A 237 -6.00 -26.32 30.83
N CYS A 238 -5.27 -27.39 30.48
CA CYS A 238 -4.66 -28.31 31.45
C CYS A 238 -3.48 -27.65 32.17
N LEU A 239 -2.62 -26.91 31.45
CA LEU A 239 -1.55 -26.10 32.04
C LEU A 239 -2.10 -25.04 32.99
N VAL A 240 -3.11 -24.27 32.55
CA VAL A 240 -3.75 -23.24 33.40
C VAL A 240 -4.29 -23.85 34.69
N LYS A 241 -5.04 -24.96 34.63
CA LYS A 241 -5.55 -25.64 35.83
C LYS A 241 -4.44 -26.26 36.69
N GLY A 242 -3.36 -26.73 36.07
CA GLY A 242 -2.16 -27.21 36.75
C GLY A 242 -1.49 -26.11 37.59
N MET A 243 -1.33 -24.91 37.01
CA MET A 243 -0.75 -23.72 37.67
C MET A 243 -1.68 -23.08 38.69
N ALA A 244 -3.00 -23.06 38.44
CA ALA A 244 -4.00 -22.46 39.32
C ALA A 244 -4.11 -23.13 40.71
N ASN A 245 -3.46 -24.28 40.90
CA ASN A 245 -3.33 -24.97 42.18
C ASN A 245 -1.98 -24.72 42.89
N LEU A 246 -1.14 -23.80 42.39
CA LEU A 246 0.10 -23.34 43.03
C LEU A 246 -0.17 -22.10 43.90
N PRO A 247 0.30 -22.05 45.17
CA PRO A 247 0.16 -20.87 46.01
C PRO A 247 0.71 -19.57 45.39
N ALA A 248 1.90 -19.66 44.77
CA ALA A 248 2.56 -18.52 44.11
C ALA A 248 1.77 -17.96 42.90
N CYS A 249 0.95 -18.79 42.25
CA CYS A 249 0.07 -18.32 41.17
C CYS A 249 -1.12 -17.54 41.76
N ARG A 250 -1.72 -18.04 42.85
CA ARG A 250 -2.85 -17.37 43.54
C ARG A 250 -2.48 -16.09 44.28
N SER A 251 -1.23 -15.93 44.71
CA SER A 251 -0.71 -14.65 45.23
C SER A 251 -0.38 -13.64 44.11
N GLY A 252 -0.36 -14.08 42.85
CA GLY A 252 0.06 -13.28 41.71
C GLY A 252 1.59 -13.10 41.59
N GLU A 253 2.37 -13.89 42.32
CA GLU A 253 3.84 -13.89 42.29
C GLU A 253 4.38 -14.65 41.07
N LEU A 254 3.70 -15.72 40.64
CA LEU A 254 4.04 -16.56 39.49
C LEU A 254 3.04 -16.38 38.34
N LYS A 255 3.50 -15.89 37.19
CA LYS A 255 2.67 -15.67 35.99
C LYS A 255 2.73 -16.83 34.98
N LEU A 256 1.81 -16.83 34.02
CA LEU A 256 1.86 -17.64 32.80
C LEU A 256 2.10 -16.71 31.60
N VAL A 257 3.19 -16.94 30.88
CA VAL A 257 3.52 -16.26 29.62
C VAL A 257 3.21 -17.19 28.45
N LEU A 258 2.26 -16.79 27.62
CA LEU A 258 1.89 -17.46 26.38
C LEU A 258 2.61 -16.75 25.22
N VAL A 259 3.53 -17.46 24.57
CA VAL A 259 4.28 -16.93 23.41
C VAL A 259 3.52 -17.21 22.12
N GLY A 260 3.16 -16.14 21.43
CA GLY A 260 2.38 -16.14 20.20
C GLY A 260 1.25 -15.10 20.23
N ASP A 261 0.63 -14.92 19.06
CA ASP A 261 -0.61 -14.16 18.89
C ASP A 261 -1.82 -15.11 18.90
N PHE A 262 -2.90 -14.71 19.58
CA PHE A 262 -4.03 -15.57 19.91
C PHE A 262 -5.34 -14.78 19.94
N GLY A 263 -6.33 -15.23 19.17
CA GLY A 263 -7.68 -14.65 19.20
C GLY A 263 -8.36 -14.76 20.57
N ASP A 264 -9.23 -13.79 20.88
CA ASP A 264 -9.97 -13.72 22.14
C ASP A 264 -10.83 -14.97 22.39
N GLU A 265 -11.20 -15.73 21.36
CA GLU A 265 -11.88 -17.02 21.48
C GLU A 265 -11.05 -18.10 22.17
N TYR A 266 -9.72 -18.02 22.10
CA TYR A 266 -8.79 -18.89 22.83
C TYR A 266 -8.42 -18.32 24.20
N ILE A 267 -8.25 -17.01 24.30
CA ILE A 267 -7.81 -16.36 25.55
C ILE A 267 -8.94 -16.21 26.57
N THR A 268 -10.18 -15.93 26.15
CA THR A 268 -11.33 -15.75 27.05
C THR A 268 -11.63 -17.00 27.90
N PRO A 269 -11.63 -18.24 27.36
CA PRO A 269 -11.72 -19.45 28.17
C PRO A 269 -10.60 -19.62 29.20
N LEU A 270 -9.39 -19.13 28.93
CA LEU A 270 -8.27 -19.20 29.89
C LEU A 270 -8.46 -18.15 31.00
N ARG A 271 -8.83 -16.90 30.65
CA ARG A 271 -9.19 -15.84 31.61
C ARG A 271 -10.28 -16.31 32.58
N ALA A 272 -11.31 -17.00 32.08
CA ALA A 272 -12.39 -17.54 32.92
C ALA A 272 -11.92 -18.60 33.94
N ILE A 273 -10.84 -19.34 33.67
CA ILE A 273 -10.24 -20.26 34.65
C ILE A 273 -9.40 -19.49 35.69
N PHE A 274 -8.77 -18.37 35.32
CA PHE A 274 -8.13 -17.49 36.30
C PHE A 274 -9.17 -16.91 37.27
N ASP A 275 -10.34 -16.48 36.78
CA ASP A 275 -11.47 -16.03 37.61
C ASP A 275 -12.04 -17.15 38.50
N GLU A 276 -12.16 -18.39 38.00
CA GLU A 276 -12.63 -19.56 38.78
C GLU A 276 -11.75 -19.85 40.02
N TYR A 277 -10.48 -19.44 39.99
CA TYR A 277 -9.48 -19.74 41.02
C TYR A 277 -9.03 -18.51 41.84
N ASP A 278 -9.74 -17.37 41.73
CA ASP A 278 -9.43 -16.08 42.37
C ASP A 278 -8.04 -15.51 41.99
N ILE A 279 -7.56 -15.76 40.76
CA ILE A 279 -6.21 -15.36 40.30
C ILE A 279 -6.27 -14.00 39.57
N PRO A 280 -5.35 -13.04 39.85
CA PRO A 280 -5.32 -11.77 39.14
C PRO A 280 -5.09 -11.95 37.64
N GLN A 281 -5.95 -11.36 36.80
CA GLN A 281 -5.85 -11.43 35.33
C GLN A 281 -4.51 -10.90 34.76
N THR A 282 -3.81 -10.04 35.51
CA THR A 282 -2.43 -9.59 35.21
C THR A 282 -1.37 -10.71 35.27
N CYS A 283 -1.75 -11.93 35.67
CA CYS A 283 -0.89 -13.09 35.71
C CYS A 283 -1.01 -13.97 34.45
N LEU A 284 -1.92 -13.64 33.52
CA LEU A 284 -1.99 -14.25 32.19
C LEU A 284 -1.45 -13.24 31.16
N VAL A 285 -0.25 -13.50 30.65
CA VAL A 285 0.46 -12.64 29.70
C VAL A 285 0.48 -13.30 28.32
N THR A 286 0.14 -12.54 27.28
CA THR A 286 0.30 -12.92 25.86
C THR A 286 1.33 -11.99 25.23
N THR A 287 2.37 -12.54 24.60
CA THR A 287 3.45 -11.70 24.02
C THR A 287 3.10 -11.11 22.66
N GLY A 288 2.19 -11.75 21.91
CA GLY A 288 2.15 -11.59 20.46
C GLY A 288 3.33 -12.32 19.79
N TYR A 289 3.64 -11.97 18.54
CA TYR A 289 4.88 -12.42 17.90
C TYR A 289 6.09 -11.74 18.52
N ILE A 290 7.18 -12.50 18.69
CA ILE A 290 8.48 -12.04 19.23
C ILE A 290 9.61 -12.60 18.38
N SER A 291 10.80 -11.98 18.48
CA SER A 291 12.02 -12.48 17.85
C SER A 291 12.57 -13.74 18.53
N ASP A 292 13.39 -14.51 17.80
CA ASP A 292 14.08 -15.68 18.35
C ASP A 292 15.04 -15.31 19.50
N LYS A 293 15.54 -14.07 19.52
CA LYS A 293 16.34 -13.51 20.63
C LYS A 293 15.51 -13.35 21.90
N GLU A 294 14.31 -12.77 21.79
CA GLU A 294 13.38 -12.63 22.91
C GLU A 294 12.84 -13.99 23.38
N LEU A 295 12.62 -14.93 22.45
CA LEU A 295 12.24 -16.30 22.78
C LEU A 295 13.32 -17.01 23.63
N VAL A 296 14.60 -16.88 23.25
CA VAL A 296 15.73 -17.42 24.03
C VAL A 296 15.84 -16.75 25.40
N ASP A 297 15.64 -15.43 25.49
CA ASP A 297 15.61 -14.72 26.77
C ASP A 297 14.44 -15.17 27.67
N LEU A 298 13.25 -15.33 27.10
CA LEU A 298 12.08 -15.84 27.82
C LEU A 298 12.29 -17.27 28.33
N TYR A 299 12.87 -18.16 27.53
CA TYR A 299 13.21 -19.51 27.98
C TYR A 299 14.24 -19.48 29.12
N LYS A 300 15.34 -18.72 29.00
CA LYS A 300 16.43 -18.69 29.98
C LYS A 300 16.03 -18.09 31.34
N ASN A 301 15.10 -17.13 31.36
CA ASN A 301 14.59 -16.54 32.60
C ASN A 301 13.36 -17.26 33.18
N ALA A 302 12.70 -18.15 32.43
CA ALA A 302 11.51 -18.86 32.92
C ALA A 302 11.80 -19.79 34.11
N VAL A 303 10.85 -19.84 35.06
CA VAL A 303 10.85 -20.81 36.17
C VAL A 303 10.78 -22.24 35.62
N ALA A 304 9.91 -22.45 34.62
CA ALA A 304 9.77 -23.66 33.83
C ALA A 304 9.17 -23.35 32.45
N ALA A 305 9.40 -24.23 31.48
CA ALA A 305 8.64 -24.31 30.23
C ALA A 305 7.74 -25.56 30.26
N VAL A 306 6.49 -25.43 29.82
CA VAL A 306 5.53 -26.55 29.86
C VAL A 306 4.80 -26.73 28.54
N GLN A 307 4.80 -27.96 28.01
CA GLN A 307 4.07 -28.33 26.79
C GLN A 307 2.93 -29.33 27.14
N PRO A 308 1.71 -28.84 27.46
CA PRO A 308 0.58 -29.69 27.88
C PRO A 308 -0.08 -30.52 26.76
N SER A 309 0.55 -30.59 25.58
CA SER A 309 0.00 -31.17 24.37
C SER A 309 -0.25 -32.68 24.48
N ARG A 310 -1.48 -33.10 24.15
CA ARG A 310 -1.92 -34.50 24.04
C ARG A 310 -1.11 -35.32 23.02
N MET A 311 -0.61 -34.66 21.97
CA MET A 311 0.15 -35.30 20.89
C MET A 311 0.92 -34.27 20.05
N GLU A 312 2.17 -34.61 19.72
CA GLU A 312 3.01 -33.97 18.71
C GLU A 312 3.74 -35.05 17.89
N GLY A 313 4.09 -34.76 16.63
CA GLY A 313 4.97 -35.61 15.82
C GLY A 313 6.46 -35.54 16.17
N PHE A 314 6.90 -34.49 16.88
CA PHE A 314 8.24 -34.38 17.48
C PHE A 314 8.22 -33.44 18.70
N GLY A 315 8.29 -32.11 18.49
CA GLY A 315 8.16 -31.08 19.53
C GLY A 315 9.40 -30.19 19.70
N LEU A 316 9.62 -29.24 18.79
CA LEU A 316 10.76 -28.30 18.84
C LEU A 316 10.85 -27.50 20.16
N GLY A 317 9.73 -27.01 20.70
CA GLY A 317 9.73 -26.24 21.96
C GLY A 317 10.28 -27.01 23.17
N ALA A 318 10.21 -28.35 23.16
CA ALA A 318 10.88 -29.18 24.15
C ALA A 318 12.41 -29.13 23.99
N LEU A 319 12.89 -29.19 22.75
CA LEU A 319 14.31 -29.14 22.42
C LEU A 319 14.90 -27.74 22.70
N GLU A 320 14.20 -26.68 22.32
CA GLU A 320 14.57 -25.28 22.58
C GLU A 320 14.68 -25.00 24.09
N ALA A 321 13.64 -25.32 24.87
CA ALA A 321 13.65 -25.12 26.31
C ALA A 321 14.76 -25.91 27.02
N MET A 322 14.97 -27.17 26.64
CA MET A 322 16.04 -28.00 27.19
C MET A 322 17.44 -27.50 26.81
N ALA A 323 17.62 -26.95 25.60
CA ALA A 323 18.87 -26.34 25.17
C ALA A 323 19.17 -24.99 25.87
N CYS A 324 18.14 -24.21 26.19
CA CYS A 324 18.25 -23.01 27.02
C CYS A 324 18.64 -23.31 28.48
N GLY A 325 18.50 -24.55 28.94
CA GLY A 325 18.67 -24.94 30.35
C GLY A 325 17.41 -24.72 31.21
N THR A 326 16.26 -24.51 30.58
CA THR A 326 14.98 -24.30 31.25
C THR A 326 14.43 -25.63 31.78
N PRO A 327 13.89 -25.70 33.01
CA PRO A 327 13.16 -26.88 33.47
C PRO A 327 11.95 -27.15 32.59
N PHE A 328 11.96 -28.26 31.84
CA PHE A 328 10.93 -28.59 30.87
C PHE A 328 10.02 -29.73 31.34
N PHE A 329 8.70 -29.56 31.20
CA PHE A 329 7.69 -30.58 31.43
C PHE A 329 6.77 -30.75 30.21
N SER A 330 6.38 -31.98 29.87
CA SER A 330 5.40 -32.26 28.82
C SER A 330 4.31 -33.20 29.34
N ALA A 331 3.12 -33.15 28.74
CA ALA A 331 2.21 -34.27 28.83
C ALA A 331 2.83 -35.51 28.14
N ALA A 332 2.49 -36.70 28.63
CA ALA A 332 2.73 -37.96 27.94
C ALA A 332 1.78 -38.08 26.72
N GLY A 333 2.31 -38.56 25.59
CA GLY A 333 1.60 -38.61 24.31
C GLY A 333 2.46 -38.25 23.10
N GLY A 334 2.49 -39.14 22.11
CA GLY A 334 3.21 -38.94 20.84
C GLY A 334 4.74 -38.93 21.00
N ALA A 335 5.42 -38.25 20.08
CA ALA A 335 6.87 -38.27 19.98
C ALA A 335 7.62 -37.51 21.09
N VAL A 336 6.94 -36.70 21.91
CA VAL A 336 7.60 -35.88 22.93
C VAL A 336 8.29 -36.75 23.99
N GLU A 337 7.79 -37.97 24.22
CA GLU A 337 8.42 -38.96 25.10
C GLU A 337 9.78 -39.45 24.56
N GLU A 338 9.93 -39.55 23.23
CA GLU A 338 11.20 -39.86 22.55
C GLU A 338 12.20 -38.70 22.63
N VAL A 339 11.71 -37.46 22.64
CA VAL A 339 12.52 -36.26 22.84
C VAL A 339 13.01 -36.19 24.30
N VAL A 340 12.09 -36.28 25.27
CA VAL A 340 12.37 -36.07 26.70
C VAL A 340 13.05 -37.28 27.37
N GLN A 341 12.61 -38.51 27.12
CA GLN A 341 13.15 -39.76 27.70
C GLN A 341 13.32 -39.74 29.23
N ASN A 342 12.38 -39.14 29.96
CA ASN A 342 12.39 -39.07 31.42
C ASN A 342 10.97 -38.99 31.99
N GLU A 343 10.50 -40.08 32.62
CA GLU A 343 9.18 -40.13 33.27
C GLU A 343 8.98 -39.02 34.32
N ALA A 344 10.06 -38.55 34.97
CA ALA A 344 9.98 -37.49 35.98
C ALA A 344 9.75 -36.08 35.38
N GLN A 345 9.73 -35.96 34.04
CA GLN A 345 9.35 -34.75 33.31
C GLN A 345 8.00 -34.88 32.59
N LEU A 346 7.32 -36.03 32.70
CA LEU A 346 6.07 -36.33 32.02
C LEU A 346 4.87 -36.29 32.98
N PHE A 347 3.73 -35.79 32.49
CA PHE A 347 2.47 -35.73 33.24
C PHE A 347 1.27 -36.22 32.41
N ASP A 348 0.14 -36.47 33.07
CA ASP A 348 -1.07 -36.97 32.42
C ASP A 348 -1.84 -35.79 31.77
N PRO A 349 -2.11 -35.81 30.44
CA PRO A 349 -2.76 -34.71 29.73
C PRO A 349 -4.19 -34.40 30.21
N ASP A 350 -4.88 -35.37 30.82
CA ASP A 350 -6.24 -35.22 31.32
C ASP A 350 -6.30 -34.99 32.85
N VAL A 351 -5.22 -35.31 33.58
CA VAL A 351 -5.14 -35.14 35.05
C VAL A 351 -4.15 -34.04 35.45
N HIS A 352 -4.57 -32.78 35.27
CA HIS A 352 -3.81 -31.56 35.58
C HIS A 352 -3.13 -31.51 36.97
N HIS A 353 -3.64 -32.22 37.97
CA HIS A 353 -3.00 -32.36 39.29
C HIS A 353 -1.61 -33.03 39.23
N THR A 354 -1.34 -33.86 38.21
CA THR A 354 -0.01 -34.46 37.99
C THR A 354 1.01 -33.39 37.63
N LEU A 355 0.67 -32.46 36.73
CA LEU A 355 1.46 -31.25 36.45
C LEU A 355 1.61 -30.37 37.70
N THR A 356 0.54 -30.14 38.46
CA THR A 356 0.63 -29.39 39.74
C THR A 356 1.68 -30.00 40.66
N HIS A 357 1.74 -31.33 40.78
CA HIS A 357 2.73 -32.01 41.61
C HIS A 357 4.17 -31.79 41.12
N LEU A 358 4.42 -31.91 39.81
CA LEU A 358 5.75 -31.66 39.22
C LEU A 358 6.20 -30.20 39.43
N LEU A 359 5.30 -29.23 39.25
CA LEU A 359 5.60 -27.81 39.47
C LEU A 359 5.82 -27.49 40.97
N GLN A 360 5.02 -28.05 41.87
CA GLN A 360 5.26 -27.94 43.32
C GLN A 360 6.62 -28.52 43.70
N LYS A 361 7.01 -29.65 43.11
CA LYS A 361 8.30 -30.28 43.36
C LYS A 361 9.46 -29.45 42.83
N LEU A 362 9.36 -28.90 41.61
CA LEU A 362 10.36 -27.99 41.04
C LEU A 362 10.60 -26.77 41.93
N LEU A 363 9.52 -26.19 42.47
CA LEU A 363 9.57 -25.00 43.35
C LEU A 363 10.09 -25.29 44.77
N SER A 364 10.18 -26.56 45.20
CA SER A 364 10.53 -26.93 46.58
C SER A 364 11.76 -27.83 46.72
N GLU A 365 12.21 -28.51 45.66
CA GLU A 365 13.38 -29.39 45.65
C GLU A 365 14.45 -28.89 44.65
N PRO A 366 15.44 -28.10 45.08
CA PRO A 366 16.51 -27.62 44.19
C PRO A 366 17.26 -28.73 43.45
N GLN A 367 17.48 -29.88 44.11
CA GLN A 367 18.10 -31.07 43.52
C GLN A 367 17.27 -31.67 42.37
N PHE A 368 15.94 -31.51 42.40
CA PHE A 368 15.06 -31.94 41.32
C PHE A 368 15.15 -30.99 40.12
N LYS A 369 15.24 -29.68 40.36
CA LYS A 369 15.53 -28.68 39.31
C LYS A 369 16.89 -28.94 38.64
N GLU A 370 17.95 -29.13 39.42
CA GLU A 370 19.30 -29.44 38.91
C GLU A 370 19.33 -30.73 38.07
N ALA A 371 18.63 -31.78 38.51
CA ALA A 371 18.54 -33.05 37.79
C ALA A 371 17.79 -32.92 36.45
N ILE A 372 16.67 -32.21 36.41
CA ILE A 372 15.90 -31.95 35.18
C ILE A 372 16.74 -31.15 34.18
N ILE A 373 17.40 -30.07 34.62
CA ILE A 373 18.23 -29.23 33.74
C ILE A 373 19.41 -30.03 33.18
N SER A 374 20.08 -30.83 34.03
CA SER A 374 21.20 -31.69 33.61
C SER A 374 20.79 -32.73 32.57
N HIS A 375 19.60 -33.33 32.73
CA HIS A 375 19.03 -34.26 31.77
C HIS A 375 18.62 -33.55 30.46
N GLY A 376 18.02 -32.36 30.57
CA GLY A 376 17.63 -31.54 29.42
C GLY A 376 18.80 -31.21 28.50
N TYR A 377 19.89 -30.67 29.04
CA TYR A 377 21.13 -30.42 28.27
C TYR A 377 21.66 -31.70 27.60
N HIS A 378 21.65 -32.83 28.32
CA HIS A 378 22.08 -34.10 27.74
C HIS A 378 21.19 -34.53 26.57
N ARG A 379 19.86 -34.50 26.71
CA ARG A 379 18.93 -34.86 25.63
C ARG A 379 19.09 -33.92 24.43
N ALA A 380 19.13 -32.62 24.65
CA ALA A 380 19.28 -31.62 23.60
C ALA A 380 20.52 -31.87 22.73
N SER A 381 21.67 -32.21 23.36
CA SER A 381 22.92 -32.53 22.66
C SER A 381 22.89 -33.77 21.73
N THR A 382 21.80 -34.54 21.70
CA THR A 382 21.65 -35.73 20.83
C THR A 382 20.86 -35.48 19.54
N PHE A 383 20.35 -34.26 19.37
CA PHE A 383 19.57 -33.80 18.22
C PHE A 383 20.38 -32.79 17.39
N SER A 384 20.40 -32.98 16.07
CA SER A 384 21.06 -32.06 15.15
C SER A 384 20.49 -32.20 13.74
N TRP A 385 20.44 -31.09 13.00
CA TRP A 385 19.94 -31.08 11.63
C TRP A 385 20.85 -31.83 10.68
N GLU A 386 22.17 -31.80 10.90
CA GLU A 386 23.14 -32.60 10.15
C GLU A 386 22.80 -34.10 10.20
N LYS A 387 22.50 -34.65 11.38
CA LYS A 387 22.14 -36.06 11.55
C LYS A 387 20.85 -36.41 10.81
N ALA A 388 19.86 -35.51 10.79
CA ALA A 388 18.61 -35.72 10.07
C ALA A 388 18.80 -35.69 8.54
N VAL A 389 19.63 -34.78 8.03
CA VAL A 389 20.02 -34.71 6.63
C VAL A 389 20.85 -35.92 6.20
N ASP A 390 21.84 -36.33 7.00
CA ASP A 390 22.66 -37.52 6.73
C ASP A 390 21.78 -38.78 6.65
N LEU A 391 20.86 -39.00 7.61
CA LEU A 391 19.92 -40.12 7.57
C LEU A 391 19.02 -40.11 6.32
N SER A 392 18.59 -38.92 5.88
CA SER A 392 17.77 -38.73 4.67
C SER A 392 18.56 -39.08 3.40
N ILE A 393 19.77 -38.53 3.26
CA ILE A 393 20.68 -38.80 2.13
C ILE A 393 21.05 -40.29 2.08
N ASP A 394 21.30 -40.91 3.23
CA ASP A 394 21.62 -42.33 3.34
C ASP A 394 20.41 -43.22 2.96
N ALA A 395 19.18 -42.79 3.27
CA ALA A 395 17.96 -43.45 2.80
C ALA A 395 17.74 -43.30 1.27
N PHE A 396 17.98 -42.10 0.74
CA PHE A 396 17.91 -41.81 -0.69
C PHE A 396 18.91 -42.66 -1.50
N TYR A 397 20.18 -42.71 -1.11
CA TYR A 397 21.16 -43.59 -1.76
C TYR A 397 20.75 -45.07 -1.67
N LYS A 398 20.20 -45.52 -0.54
CA LYS A 398 19.68 -46.91 -0.41
C LYS A 398 18.45 -47.18 -1.29
N ALA A 399 17.69 -46.17 -1.70
CA ALA A 399 16.56 -46.31 -2.61
C ALA A 399 17.00 -46.25 -4.09
N LEU A 400 17.82 -45.27 -4.46
CA LEU A 400 18.40 -45.13 -5.80
C LEU A 400 19.16 -46.42 -6.22
N ASN A 401 19.99 -46.97 -5.34
CA ASN A 401 20.73 -48.23 -5.61
C ASN A 401 19.86 -49.49 -5.74
N LYS A 402 18.56 -49.44 -5.39
CA LYS A 402 17.60 -50.55 -5.58
C LYS A 402 16.82 -50.44 -6.88
N ARG A 403 16.71 -49.24 -7.46
CA ARG A 403 16.03 -49.04 -8.74
C ARG A 403 16.86 -49.68 -9.86
N PRO A 404 16.23 -50.35 -10.83
CA PRO A 404 16.96 -50.88 -11.97
C PRO A 404 17.57 -49.71 -12.74
N VAL A 405 18.89 -49.76 -12.98
CA VAL A 405 19.56 -48.78 -13.84
C VAL A 405 18.98 -48.91 -15.24
N SER A 406 18.02 -48.04 -15.58
CA SER A 406 17.68 -47.74 -16.96
C SER A 406 18.99 -47.45 -17.69
N PRO A 407 19.27 -48.09 -18.85
CA PRO A 407 20.44 -47.74 -19.63
C PRO A 407 20.46 -46.23 -19.81
N SER A 408 21.57 -45.57 -19.48
CA SER A 408 21.72 -44.14 -19.62
C SER A 408 21.50 -43.80 -21.09
N THR A 409 20.29 -43.34 -21.42
CA THR A 409 19.96 -43.03 -22.80
C THR A 409 20.82 -41.83 -23.18
N GLU A 410 21.80 -42.04 -24.06
CA GLU A 410 22.44 -40.98 -24.83
C GLU A 410 21.41 -40.41 -25.83
N VAL A 411 20.27 -39.93 -25.32
CA VAL A 411 19.56 -38.82 -25.94
C VAL A 411 20.57 -37.69 -25.94
N LEU A 412 20.76 -37.10 -27.11
CA LEU A 412 21.64 -35.98 -27.32
C LEU A 412 21.47 -34.96 -26.19
N ALA A 413 22.58 -34.57 -25.58
CA ALA A 413 22.69 -33.23 -25.04
C ALA A 413 22.65 -32.25 -26.23
N ASP A 414 21.48 -32.13 -26.86
CA ASP A 414 21.13 -31.04 -27.75
C ASP A 414 21.01 -29.79 -26.88
N ASN A 415 22.19 -29.29 -26.49
CA ASN A 415 22.51 -27.88 -26.47
C ASN A 415 21.35 -26.95 -26.08
N PHE A 416 20.77 -27.21 -24.90
CA PHE A 416 20.75 -26.17 -23.87
C PHE A 416 22.21 -25.83 -23.53
N VAL A 417 22.85 -25.14 -24.47
CA VAL A 417 23.63 -23.98 -24.11
C VAL A 417 22.65 -23.15 -23.28
N GLU A 418 22.99 -22.88 -22.03
CA GLU A 418 22.55 -21.61 -21.46
C GLU A 418 23.20 -20.55 -22.35
N ASN A 419 22.51 -20.19 -23.45
CA ASN A 419 22.83 -18.98 -24.19
C ASN A 419 22.81 -17.91 -23.13
N GLU A 420 23.96 -17.30 -22.84
CA GLU A 420 24.04 -16.21 -21.88
C GLU A 420 22.99 -15.18 -22.31
N VAL A 421 21.92 -15.08 -21.52
CA VAL A 421 20.79 -14.21 -21.83
C VAL A 421 21.31 -12.81 -21.58
N GLU A 422 21.74 -12.14 -22.66
CA GLU A 422 22.33 -10.80 -22.62
C GLU A 422 21.46 -9.89 -21.75
N SER A 423 22.00 -9.45 -20.61
CA SER A 423 21.24 -8.67 -19.62
C SER A 423 20.68 -7.42 -20.28
N ARG A 424 19.37 -7.23 -20.16
CA ARG A 424 18.65 -6.15 -20.85
C ARG A 424 18.27 -5.07 -19.86
N LEU A 425 18.56 -3.82 -20.20
CA LEU A 425 18.06 -2.67 -19.47
C LEU A 425 16.73 -2.24 -20.09
N ILE A 426 15.62 -2.62 -19.45
CA ILE A 426 14.27 -2.28 -19.90
C ILE A 426 13.88 -0.93 -19.28
N MET A 427 14.08 0.16 -20.01
CA MET A 427 13.82 1.51 -19.53
C MET A 427 12.40 1.95 -19.87
N ASP A 428 11.56 2.19 -18.86
CA ASP A 428 10.20 2.67 -19.08
C ASP A 428 10.18 4.17 -19.40
N VAL A 429 9.55 4.50 -20.52
CA VAL A 429 9.39 5.87 -21.03
C VAL A 429 7.92 6.23 -21.22
N THR A 430 7.01 5.56 -20.50
CA THR A 430 5.55 5.66 -20.72
C THR A 430 5.03 7.08 -20.55
N SER A 431 5.39 7.78 -19.48
CA SER A 431 4.90 9.15 -19.20
C SER A 431 5.48 10.16 -20.20
N THR A 432 6.77 10.05 -20.55
CA THR A 432 7.44 10.84 -21.60
C THR A 432 6.80 10.59 -22.98
N ALA A 433 6.48 9.35 -23.33
CA ALA A 433 5.81 8.99 -24.57
C ALA A 433 4.34 9.44 -24.62
N GLN A 434 3.68 9.64 -23.47
CA GLN A 434 2.31 10.14 -23.36
C GLN A 434 2.23 11.68 -23.22
N SER A 435 3.26 12.36 -22.70
CA SER A 435 3.25 13.82 -22.47
C SER A 435 3.44 14.64 -23.76
N PRO A 436 2.62 15.67 -24.05
CA PRO A 436 2.78 16.54 -25.22
C PRO A 436 3.74 17.72 -24.99
N VAL A 437 4.21 17.91 -23.76
CA VAL A 437 5.12 18.99 -23.34
C VAL A 437 6.22 18.37 -22.50
N LEU A 438 7.49 18.66 -22.80
CA LEU A 438 8.60 18.11 -22.01
C LEU A 438 8.74 18.88 -20.69
N SER A 439 8.42 18.22 -19.57
CA SER A 439 8.82 18.65 -18.23
C SER A 439 10.34 18.54 -18.03
N GLY A 440 10.87 19.03 -16.89
CA GLY A 440 12.29 18.86 -16.55
C GLY A 440 12.71 17.38 -16.51
N ILE A 441 11.89 16.51 -15.92
CA ILE A 441 12.10 15.06 -15.87
C ILE A 441 12.02 14.45 -17.28
N GLN A 442 11.04 14.87 -18.09
CA GLN A 442 10.87 14.34 -19.44
C GLN A 442 12.00 14.82 -20.39
N ARG A 443 12.63 15.97 -20.12
CA ARG A 443 13.88 16.42 -20.77
C ARG A 443 15.06 15.48 -20.42
N VAL A 444 15.19 15.10 -19.15
CA VAL A 444 16.18 14.09 -18.69
C VAL A 444 15.93 12.75 -19.40
N MET A 445 14.72 12.20 -19.29
CA MET A 445 14.35 10.91 -19.90
C MET A 445 14.60 10.87 -21.41
N HIS A 446 14.23 11.93 -22.13
CA HIS A 446 14.38 11.99 -23.57
C HIS A 446 15.85 12.00 -24.04
N ASN A 447 16.74 12.68 -23.32
CA ASN A 447 18.17 12.72 -23.63
C ASN A 447 18.88 11.43 -23.21
N LEU A 448 18.60 10.96 -22.00
CA LEU A 448 19.13 9.71 -21.46
C LEU A 448 18.80 8.50 -22.33
N SER A 449 17.54 8.37 -22.77
CA SER A 449 17.09 7.29 -23.66
C SER A 449 17.80 7.31 -25.02
N LYS A 450 18.11 8.50 -25.55
CA LYS A 450 18.88 8.66 -26.81
C LYS A 450 20.33 8.19 -26.65
N ALA A 451 20.97 8.55 -25.54
CA ALA A 451 22.32 8.12 -25.23
C ALA A 451 22.41 6.59 -25.03
N ALA A 452 21.49 6.02 -24.24
CA ALA A 452 21.45 4.58 -24.00
C ALA A 452 21.16 3.75 -25.28
N LEU A 453 20.25 4.21 -26.15
CA LEU A 453 20.00 3.56 -27.45
C LEU A 453 21.18 3.67 -28.43
N LYS A 454 21.94 4.78 -28.38
CA LYS A 454 23.16 4.97 -29.19
C LYS A 454 24.28 4.01 -28.77
N GLN A 455 24.39 3.75 -27.47
CA GLN A 455 25.35 2.82 -26.87
C GLN A 455 25.11 1.34 -27.21
N ASN A 456 23.87 0.94 -27.51
CA ASN A 456 23.54 -0.43 -27.98
C ASN A 456 24.35 -0.88 -29.23
N ALA A 457 24.93 0.05 -29.99
CA ALA A 457 25.76 -0.27 -31.16
C ALA A 457 27.20 -0.68 -30.81
N THR A 458 27.60 -0.59 -29.53
CA THR A 458 28.99 -0.78 -29.07
C THR A 458 29.15 -1.72 -27.87
N GLU A 459 28.05 -2.23 -27.30
CA GLU A 459 28.01 -2.98 -26.04
C GLU A 459 27.31 -4.34 -26.19
N HIS A 460 27.53 -5.23 -25.22
CA HIS A 460 26.86 -6.55 -25.15
C HIS A 460 25.48 -6.51 -24.48
N ASN A 461 25.20 -5.50 -23.65
CA ASN A 461 23.94 -5.40 -22.90
C ASN A 461 22.96 -4.49 -23.65
N GLN A 462 21.78 -5.02 -24.03
CA GLN A 462 20.83 -4.28 -24.87
C GLN A 462 19.88 -3.43 -24.03
N THR A 463 19.89 -2.11 -24.24
CA THR A 463 18.85 -1.21 -23.69
C THR A 463 17.60 -1.26 -24.56
N VAL A 464 16.44 -1.56 -23.97
CA VAL A 464 15.14 -1.59 -24.65
C VAL A 464 14.24 -0.54 -24.02
N LEU A 465 13.72 0.40 -24.81
CA LEU A 465 12.70 1.33 -24.32
C LEU A 465 11.35 0.63 -24.24
N SER A 466 10.73 0.61 -23.06
CA SER A 466 9.39 0.08 -22.86
C SER A 466 8.31 1.17 -22.82
N TYR A 467 7.17 0.82 -23.39
CA TYR A 467 5.93 1.57 -23.31
C TYR A 467 4.83 0.70 -22.71
N CYS A 468 4.01 1.29 -21.85
CA CYS A 468 2.78 0.68 -21.39
C CYS A 468 1.56 1.58 -21.64
N ARG A 469 0.37 0.97 -21.67
CA ARG A 469 -0.92 1.68 -21.75
C ARG A 469 -1.88 1.27 -20.65
N ASP A 470 -1.91 -0.02 -20.34
CA ASP A 470 -2.94 -0.67 -19.51
C ASP A 470 -2.40 -2.03 -19.02
N ALA A 471 -3.23 -2.89 -18.44
CA ALA A 471 -2.80 -4.19 -17.89
C ALA A 471 -2.26 -5.20 -18.95
N SER A 472 -2.33 -4.92 -20.25
CA SER A 472 -1.89 -5.85 -21.32
C SER A 472 -0.40 -6.20 -21.32
N GLY A 473 0.46 -5.34 -20.76
CA GLY A 473 1.89 -5.60 -20.56
C GLY A 473 2.80 -4.49 -21.08
N TRP A 474 4.12 -4.71 -20.99
CA TRP A 474 5.11 -3.83 -21.61
C TRP A 474 5.34 -4.15 -23.07
N TYR A 475 5.62 -3.11 -23.87
CA TYR A 475 5.88 -3.22 -25.30
C TYR A 475 7.15 -2.44 -25.68
N ALA A 476 8.02 -3.03 -26.50
CA ALA A 476 9.24 -2.41 -26.96
C ALA A 476 8.96 -1.29 -27.98
N LEU A 477 9.65 -0.16 -27.81
CA LEU A 477 9.71 0.95 -28.77
C LEU A 477 11.04 0.94 -29.54
N SER A 478 10.97 1.32 -30.82
CA SER A 478 12.16 1.59 -31.63
C SER A 478 12.67 3.03 -31.51
N GLU A 479 11.81 3.97 -31.09
CA GLU A 479 12.13 5.39 -30.96
C GLU A 479 11.15 6.12 -30.02
N LEU A 480 11.59 7.26 -29.48
CA LEU A 480 10.75 8.21 -28.73
C LEU A 480 10.01 9.15 -29.68
N SER A 481 8.92 8.68 -30.29
CA SER A 481 8.05 9.49 -31.15
C SER A 481 6.55 9.28 -30.87
N LYS A 482 5.75 10.29 -31.21
CA LYS A 482 4.32 10.38 -30.86
C LYS A 482 3.41 10.40 -32.09
N PRO A 483 2.17 9.85 -32.02
CA PRO A 483 1.73 8.79 -31.12
C PRO A 483 0.88 7.73 -31.86
N ALA A 484 1.47 6.58 -32.19
CA ALA A 484 0.75 5.45 -32.79
C ALA A 484 1.42 4.09 -32.48
N VAL A 485 1.83 3.87 -31.22
CA VAL A 485 2.46 2.61 -30.80
C VAL A 485 1.48 1.45 -31.00
N LYS A 486 1.70 0.66 -32.05
CA LYS A 486 0.86 -0.49 -32.36
C LYS A 486 1.23 -1.65 -31.43
N LEU A 487 0.43 -1.83 -30.38
CA LEU A 487 0.58 -2.96 -29.45
C LEU A 487 0.29 -4.26 -30.21
N THR A 488 1.27 -5.17 -30.26
CA THR A 488 1.16 -6.47 -30.93
C THR A 488 1.83 -7.57 -30.11
N PRO A 489 1.49 -8.86 -30.32
CA PRO A 489 2.24 -9.95 -29.70
C PRO A 489 3.73 -9.98 -30.07
N GLN A 490 4.12 -9.35 -31.19
CA GLN A 490 5.49 -9.36 -31.70
C GLN A 490 6.41 -8.31 -31.04
N ASN A 491 5.86 -7.23 -30.46
CA ASN A 491 6.64 -6.24 -29.71
C ASN A 491 6.32 -6.25 -28.21
N ARG A 492 5.56 -7.22 -27.71
CA ARG A 492 5.34 -7.42 -26.26
C ARG A 492 6.64 -7.91 -25.62
N ILE A 493 7.11 -7.22 -24.59
CA ILE A 493 8.26 -7.65 -23.80
C ILE A 493 7.80 -8.82 -22.92
N ALA A 494 8.53 -9.93 -22.98
CA ALA A 494 8.44 -11.02 -22.02
C ALA A 494 9.61 -10.90 -21.05
N PHE A 495 9.35 -11.18 -19.77
CA PHE A 495 10.37 -11.32 -18.73
C PHE A 495 11.38 -12.40 -19.12
N GLN A 496 12.66 -12.09 -18.98
CA GLN A 496 13.79 -12.98 -19.21
C GLN A 496 14.77 -12.84 -18.04
N ARG A 497 15.36 -13.96 -17.64
CA ARG A 497 16.33 -14.02 -16.53
C ARG A 497 17.47 -13.03 -16.74
N ASN A 498 17.73 -12.19 -15.73
CA ASN A 498 18.69 -11.08 -15.73
C ASN A 498 18.21 -9.84 -16.53
N ASP A 499 16.89 -9.60 -16.56
CA ASP A 499 16.34 -8.29 -16.94
C ASP A 499 16.49 -7.29 -15.77
N SER A 500 16.84 -6.04 -16.10
CA SER A 500 16.73 -4.91 -15.17
C SER A 500 15.72 -3.90 -15.69
N TYR A 501 14.62 -3.72 -14.94
CA TYR A 501 13.53 -2.80 -15.25
C TYR A 501 13.75 -1.45 -14.56
N LEU A 502 13.81 -0.39 -15.36
CA LEU A 502 14.23 0.94 -14.93
C LEU A 502 13.13 1.99 -15.16
N LEU A 503 12.48 2.39 -14.08
CA LEU A 503 11.31 3.27 -14.04
C LEU A 503 11.68 4.67 -13.53
N LEU A 504 12.39 5.44 -14.36
CA LEU A 504 12.90 6.78 -14.03
C LEU A 504 11.90 7.92 -14.22
N ASP A 505 10.77 7.67 -14.89
CA ASP A 505 9.86 8.70 -15.36
C ASP A 505 8.85 9.16 -14.27
N SER A 506 8.33 10.38 -14.45
CA SER A 506 7.26 10.99 -13.68
C SER A 506 5.96 10.17 -13.77
N SER A 507 5.82 9.21 -12.85
CA SER A 507 4.83 8.11 -12.89
C SER A 507 3.85 8.12 -11.71
N TRP A 508 3.90 9.13 -10.83
CA TRP A 508 3.07 9.23 -9.63
C TRP A 508 1.56 9.39 -9.88
N THR A 509 1.15 9.74 -11.11
CA THR A 509 -0.26 9.72 -11.55
C THR A 509 -0.66 8.43 -12.28
N PHE A 510 0.23 7.44 -12.38
CA PHE A 510 0.10 6.27 -13.28
C PHE A 510 0.48 4.94 -12.61
N ILE A 511 0.23 4.80 -11.30
CA ILE A 511 0.51 3.56 -10.54
C ILE A 511 -0.38 2.40 -11.02
N GLU A 512 -1.63 2.70 -11.36
CA GLU A 512 -2.68 1.70 -11.50
C GLU A 512 -2.42 0.77 -12.71
N GLY A 513 -2.47 -0.53 -12.44
CA GLY A 513 -2.09 -1.57 -13.39
C GLY A 513 -0.58 -1.83 -13.53
N GLN A 514 0.31 -1.04 -12.92
CA GLN A 514 1.75 -1.41 -12.82
C GLN A 514 1.97 -2.56 -11.83
N GLU A 515 1.32 -2.49 -10.68
CA GLU A 515 1.36 -3.45 -9.57
C GLU A 515 1.40 -4.92 -10.03
N PRO A 516 0.47 -5.44 -10.87
CA PRO A 516 0.47 -6.86 -11.21
C PRO A 516 1.64 -7.27 -12.09
N ARG A 517 2.25 -6.32 -12.84
CA ARG A 517 3.37 -6.56 -13.76
C ARG A 517 4.71 -6.52 -13.03
N LEU A 518 4.90 -5.58 -12.10
CA LEU A 518 6.08 -5.56 -11.24
C LEU A 518 6.10 -6.78 -10.33
N ALA A 519 4.92 -7.23 -9.84
CA ALA A 519 4.82 -8.51 -9.15
C ALA A 519 5.29 -9.70 -10.02
N ASP A 520 5.01 -9.74 -11.33
CA ASP A 520 5.53 -10.80 -12.21
C ASP A 520 7.05 -10.74 -12.40
N ALA A 521 7.63 -9.53 -12.52
CA ALA A 521 9.08 -9.34 -12.57
C ALA A 521 9.77 -9.85 -11.29
N LEU A 522 9.26 -9.44 -10.12
CA LEU A 522 9.79 -9.83 -8.81
C LEU A 522 9.61 -11.34 -8.54
N VAL A 523 8.55 -11.98 -9.04
CA VAL A 523 8.34 -13.42 -9.00
C VAL A 523 9.44 -14.16 -9.77
N CYS A 524 9.72 -13.73 -11.00
CA CYS A 524 10.84 -14.25 -11.81
C CYS A 524 12.20 -13.96 -11.17
N GLY A 525 12.26 -12.92 -10.33
CA GLY A 525 13.44 -12.44 -9.61
C GLY A 525 14.27 -11.44 -10.41
N GLU A 526 13.64 -10.78 -11.39
CA GLU A 526 14.26 -9.72 -12.16
C GLU A 526 14.44 -8.46 -11.31
N GLU A 527 15.37 -7.61 -11.71
CA GLU A 527 15.67 -6.39 -10.97
C GLU A 527 14.65 -5.30 -11.31
N VAL A 528 14.01 -4.71 -10.30
CA VAL A 528 13.14 -3.54 -10.46
C VAL A 528 13.78 -2.34 -9.79
N VAL A 529 13.98 -1.26 -10.56
CA VAL A 529 14.65 -0.02 -10.14
C VAL A 529 13.78 1.19 -10.46
N HIS A 530 13.40 1.96 -9.44
CA HIS A 530 12.68 3.22 -9.62
C HIS A 530 13.61 4.44 -9.53
N GLY A 531 13.28 5.49 -10.28
CA GLY A 531 13.94 6.80 -10.18
C GLY A 531 13.28 7.72 -9.17
N ILE A 532 14.06 8.31 -8.27
CA ILE A 532 13.59 9.38 -7.38
C ILE A 532 14.36 10.68 -7.69
N HIS A 533 13.60 11.72 -8.06
CA HIS A 533 14.16 13.03 -8.42
C HIS A 533 14.35 13.91 -7.20
N ASP A 534 13.35 13.96 -6.31
CA ASP A 534 13.42 14.50 -4.95
C ASP A 534 12.28 13.87 -4.11
N ILE A 535 12.31 14.03 -2.78
CA ILE A 535 11.21 13.64 -1.86
C ILE A 535 10.43 14.86 -1.34
N GLY A 536 10.54 16.00 -2.02
CA GLY A 536 10.01 17.29 -1.59
C GLY A 536 8.50 17.36 -1.33
N PRO A 537 7.63 16.64 -2.06
CA PRO A 537 6.20 16.59 -1.72
C PRO A 537 5.91 15.96 -0.36
N LEU A 538 6.86 15.20 0.21
CA LEU A 538 6.74 14.61 1.55
C LEU A 538 7.32 15.52 2.64
N THR A 539 8.41 16.23 2.34
CA THR A 539 9.15 17.05 3.32
C THR A 539 8.76 18.54 3.30
N MET A 540 8.21 19.05 2.20
CA MET A 540 7.83 20.46 2.01
C MET A 540 6.45 20.61 1.36
N SER A 541 5.45 19.91 1.89
CA SER A 541 4.07 19.95 1.38
C SER A 541 3.43 21.35 1.37
N ALA A 542 3.95 22.30 2.16
CA ALA A 542 3.53 23.71 2.11
C ALA A 542 3.98 24.47 0.85
N MET A 543 4.94 23.90 0.13
CA MET A 543 5.64 24.48 -1.02
C MET A 543 5.39 23.69 -2.32
N THR A 544 4.42 22.76 -2.31
CA THR A 544 3.91 22.03 -3.48
C THR A 544 2.43 22.30 -3.71
N ASP A 545 1.94 21.98 -4.90
CA ASP A 545 0.49 21.95 -5.20
C ASP A 545 -0.27 21.03 -4.23
N GLU A 546 -1.53 21.35 -3.93
CA GLU A 546 -2.35 20.64 -2.94
C GLU A 546 -2.57 19.16 -3.27
N GLY A 547 -2.73 18.79 -4.54
CA GLY A 547 -2.92 17.40 -4.95
C GLY A 547 -1.63 16.57 -4.91
N MET A 548 -0.48 17.22 -4.83
CA MET A 548 0.82 16.56 -5.01
C MET A 548 1.25 15.69 -3.81
N PRO A 549 1.21 16.13 -2.53
CA PRO A 549 1.59 15.31 -1.38
C PRO A 549 0.85 13.97 -1.27
N PRO A 550 -0.51 13.88 -1.36
CA PRO A 550 -1.20 12.58 -1.22
C PRO A 550 -0.95 11.65 -2.42
N ALA A 551 -0.89 12.18 -3.65
CA ALA A 551 -0.59 11.38 -4.83
C ALA A 551 0.85 10.84 -4.80
N PHE A 552 1.81 11.71 -4.43
CA PHE A 552 3.21 11.33 -4.29
C PHE A 552 3.45 10.39 -3.11
N ARG A 553 2.69 10.50 -2.01
CA ARG A 553 2.70 9.51 -0.92
C ARG A 553 2.32 8.11 -1.43
N ARG A 554 1.17 7.97 -2.10
CA ARG A 554 0.71 6.68 -2.65
C ARG A 554 1.74 6.11 -3.65
N TRP A 555 2.37 6.96 -4.45
CA TRP A 555 3.45 6.56 -5.35
C TRP A 555 4.73 6.14 -4.61
N PHE A 556 5.14 6.86 -3.57
CA PHE A 556 6.35 6.53 -2.80
C PHE A 556 6.18 5.23 -2.00
N GLU A 557 5.00 5.00 -1.42
CA GLU A 557 4.62 3.72 -0.79
C GLU A 557 4.64 2.58 -1.82
N PHE A 558 4.18 2.79 -3.06
CA PHE A 558 4.33 1.85 -4.18
C PHE A 558 5.79 1.67 -4.63
N VAL A 559 6.62 2.72 -4.67
CA VAL A 559 8.03 2.65 -5.05
C VAL A 559 8.83 1.84 -4.03
N LEU A 560 8.67 2.09 -2.73
CA LEU A 560 9.18 1.22 -1.68
C LEU A 560 8.62 -0.20 -1.84
N GLY A 561 7.33 -0.29 -2.17
CA GLY A 561 6.55 -1.51 -2.35
C GLY A 561 7.05 -2.48 -3.43
N TYR A 562 7.54 -1.97 -4.56
CA TYR A 562 7.87 -2.80 -5.73
C TYR A 562 9.32 -2.67 -6.22
N SER A 563 10.17 -1.92 -5.52
CA SER A 563 11.59 -1.80 -5.87
C SER A 563 12.46 -2.91 -5.26
N THR A 564 13.48 -3.32 -6.02
CA THR A 564 14.69 -3.99 -5.50
C THR A 564 15.84 -3.00 -5.30
N GLY A 565 15.79 -1.85 -6.00
CA GLY A 565 16.67 -0.72 -5.79
C GLY A 565 16.03 0.59 -6.21
N ILE A 566 16.61 1.69 -5.77
CA ILE A 566 16.21 3.06 -6.12
C ILE A 566 17.45 3.81 -6.61
N VAL A 567 17.31 4.56 -7.70
CA VAL A 567 18.38 5.41 -8.23
C VAL A 567 17.94 6.88 -8.24
N CYS A 568 18.81 7.76 -7.75
CA CYS A 568 18.53 9.19 -7.63
C CYS A 568 19.33 10.03 -8.63
N VAL A 569 18.84 11.24 -8.91
CA VAL A 569 19.51 12.19 -9.85
C VAL A 569 20.66 12.97 -9.23
N SER A 570 20.89 12.80 -7.93
CA SER A 570 21.99 13.37 -7.15
C SER A 570 22.32 12.44 -5.99
N ARG A 571 23.54 12.53 -5.47
CA ARG A 571 23.92 11.82 -4.25
C ARG A 571 23.16 12.36 -3.03
N ALA A 572 22.92 13.67 -2.96
CA ALA A 572 22.14 14.29 -1.89
C ALA A 572 20.77 13.61 -1.71
N VAL A 573 20.00 13.45 -2.79
CA VAL A 573 18.69 12.77 -2.74
C VAL A 573 18.83 11.27 -2.44
N ALA A 574 19.91 10.61 -2.88
CA ALA A 574 20.19 9.22 -2.50
C ALA A 574 20.48 9.06 -1.00
N ASP A 575 21.22 10.00 -0.40
CA ASP A 575 21.53 10.02 1.03
C ASP A 575 20.27 10.34 1.87
N GLU A 576 19.37 11.23 1.39
CA GLU A 576 18.06 11.51 2.00
C GLU A 576 17.10 10.31 1.94
N VAL A 577 16.94 9.69 0.76
CA VAL A 577 16.06 8.51 0.57
C VAL A 577 16.55 7.33 1.41
N TYR A 578 17.87 7.12 1.49
CA TYR A 578 18.44 6.07 2.34
C TYR A 578 18.14 6.30 3.82
N GLN A 579 18.31 7.54 4.32
CA GLN A 579 18.00 7.85 5.73
C GLN A 579 16.53 7.59 6.03
N LEU A 580 15.62 8.01 5.14
CA LEU A 580 14.18 7.77 5.30
C LEU A 580 13.83 6.26 5.33
N ILE A 581 14.61 5.41 4.64
CA ILE A 581 14.44 3.95 4.63
C ILE A 581 14.93 3.28 5.93
N GLU A 582 16.03 3.79 6.52
CA GLU A 582 16.46 3.41 7.87
C GLU A 582 15.46 3.88 8.94
N ASP A 583 14.99 5.13 8.83
CA ASP A 583 14.09 5.78 9.80
C ASP A 583 12.73 5.05 9.91
N ILE A 584 12.21 4.50 8.81
CA ILE A 584 11.00 3.66 8.79
C ILE A 584 11.29 2.16 9.00
N LYS A 585 12.56 1.75 9.14
CA LYS A 585 12.98 0.34 9.27
C LYS A 585 12.33 -0.57 8.22
N LEU A 586 12.51 -0.25 6.94
CA LEU A 586 11.93 -1.00 5.82
C LEU A 586 12.19 -2.52 6.00
N PRO A 587 11.19 -3.42 5.91
CA PRO A 587 11.34 -4.83 6.37
C PRO A 587 12.04 -5.77 5.36
N ARG A 588 12.81 -5.22 4.42
CA ARG A 588 13.46 -5.89 3.28
C ARG A 588 14.70 -5.10 2.84
N PRO A 589 15.68 -5.71 2.16
CA PRO A 589 16.81 -4.96 1.61
C PRO A 589 16.39 -3.97 0.54
N MET A 590 17.16 -2.89 0.38
CA MET A 590 17.01 -1.93 -0.71
C MET A 590 18.39 -1.42 -1.16
N LYS A 591 18.67 -1.52 -2.45
CA LYS A 591 19.88 -0.96 -3.06
C LYS A 591 19.64 0.51 -3.41
N ILE A 592 20.49 1.43 -2.96
CA ILE A 592 20.36 2.86 -3.24
C ILE A 592 21.55 3.34 -4.06
N GLY A 593 21.28 3.98 -5.20
CA GLY A 593 22.27 4.47 -6.14
C GLY A 593 21.99 5.91 -6.56
N TYR A 594 22.92 6.52 -7.30
CA TYR A 594 22.69 7.79 -7.97
C TYR A 594 23.43 7.86 -9.30
N PHE A 595 22.98 8.75 -10.18
CA PHE A 595 23.68 9.12 -11.41
C PHE A 595 23.65 10.64 -11.56
N ARG A 596 24.67 11.21 -12.21
CA ARG A 596 24.80 12.66 -12.44
C ARG A 596 24.13 13.03 -13.75
N LEU A 597 23.33 14.11 -13.76
CA LEU A 597 22.62 14.55 -14.97
C LEU A 597 23.56 15.15 -16.03
N GLY A 598 23.30 14.86 -17.30
CA GLY A 598 24.11 15.29 -18.44
C GLY A 598 24.02 16.79 -18.73
N ALA A 599 25.15 17.36 -19.11
CA ALA A 599 25.39 18.81 -19.24
C ALA A 599 25.73 19.27 -20.67
N ASP A 600 25.77 18.35 -21.65
CA ASP A 600 25.85 18.64 -23.09
C ASP A 600 24.48 19.09 -23.63
N PHE A 601 24.05 20.27 -23.18
CA PHE A 601 23.05 21.06 -23.90
C PHE A 601 23.58 21.44 -25.29
N ALA A 602 22.67 21.67 -26.25
CA ALA A 602 23.08 22.15 -27.56
C ALA A 602 23.75 23.54 -27.42
N ASP A 603 24.90 23.74 -28.08
CA ASP A 603 25.52 25.06 -28.18
C ASP A 603 24.70 25.94 -29.13
N VAL A 604 23.68 26.58 -28.56
CA VAL A 604 22.92 27.64 -29.20
C VAL A 604 23.74 28.93 -29.12
N GLU A 605 23.96 29.55 -30.28
CA GLU A 605 24.60 30.87 -30.37
C GLU A 605 23.74 31.93 -29.64
N PRO A 606 24.33 32.75 -28.74
CA PRO A 606 23.57 33.74 -27.97
C PRO A 606 22.89 34.81 -28.82
N ASP A 607 21.58 35.00 -28.67
CA ASP A 607 20.89 36.15 -29.28
C ASP A 607 20.78 37.32 -28.29
N ALA A 608 21.74 38.24 -28.38
CA ALA A 608 21.78 39.46 -27.60
C ALA A 608 20.58 40.41 -27.86
N ALA A 609 19.77 40.18 -28.90
CA ALA A 609 18.53 40.95 -29.11
C ALA A 609 17.42 40.56 -28.11
N GLU A 610 17.42 39.33 -27.59
CA GLU A 610 16.40 38.86 -26.63
C GLU A 610 16.68 39.21 -25.16
N LEU A 611 17.90 39.68 -24.82
CA LEU A 611 18.27 40.14 -23.47
C LEU A 611 17.23 41.12 -22.89
N GLY A 612 16.81 42.10 -23.69
CA GLY A 612 15.85 43.12 -23.29
C GLY A 612 16.32 44.05 -22.15
N PHE A 613 17.60 44.03 -21.78
CA PHE A 613 18.27 45.00 -20.90
C PHE A 613 19.66 45.32 -21.47
N VAL A 614 20.35 46.31 -20.89
CA VAL A 614 21.75 46.64 -21.24
C VAL A 614 22.60 46.54 -19.98
N LYS A 615 23.69 45.77 -20.03
CA LYS A 615 24.63 45.62 -18.91
C LYS A 615 25.41 46.91 -18.68
N THR A 616 24.91 47.75 -17.78
CA THR A 616 25.52 49.02 -17.36
C THR A 616 26.03 49.00 -15.91
N ARG A 617 25.73 47.91 -15.19
CA ARG A 617 26.00 47.68 -13.76
C ARG A 617 26.03 46.16 -13.49
N PRO A 618 26.51 45.69 -12.32
CA PRO A 618 26.49 44.26 -11.99
C PRO A 618 25.06 43.71 -12.04
N THR A 619 24.90 42.56 -12.69
CA THR A 619 23.61 41.99 -13.09
C THR A 619 23.50 40.54 -12.65
N PHE A 620 22.51 40.26 -11.81
CA PHE A 620 22.26 38.94 -11.26
C PHE A 620 21.04 38.30 -11.92
N LEU A 621 21.11 36.99 -12.14
CA LEU A 621 20.11 36.21 -12.85
C LEU A 621 19.39 35.25 -11.90
N MET A 622 18.11 34.96 -12.14
CA MET A 622 17.37 33.84 -11.55
C MET A 622 16.63 33.10 -12.68
N VAL A 623 16.73 31.77 -12.76
CA VAL A 623 16.12 30.98 -13.85
C VAL A 623 15.19 29.89 -13.31
N GLY A 624 13.97 29.84 -13.84
CA GLY A 624 12.98 28.80 -13.56
C GLY A 624 11.56 29.34 -13.44
N THR A 625 10.56 28.46 -13.52
CA THR A 625 9.15 28.82 -13.23
C THR A 625 9.06 29.51 -11.86
N ILE A 626 8.23 30.55 -11.77
CA ILE A 626 7.95 31.20 -10.49
C ILE A 626 6.99 30.30 -9.69
N GLU A 627 7.47 29.72 -8.59
CA GLU A 627 6.79 28.70 -7.76
C GLU A 627 7.26 28.89 -6.30
N PRO A 628 6.42 28.72 -5.25
CA PRO A 628 6.80 28.99 -3.86
C PRO A 628 8.12 28.32 -3.42
N ARG A 629 8.30 27.03 -3.69
CA ARG A 629 9.55 26.27 -3.40
C ARG A 629 10.84 26.85 -3.99
N LYS A 630 10.75 27.70 -5.02
CA LYS A 630 11.91 28.33 -5.68
C LYS A 630 12.34 29.63 -4.99
N GLY A 631 11.54 30.14 -4.03
CA GLY A 631 11.92 31.23 -3.14
C GLY A 631 12.15 32.59 -3.81
N GLN A 632 11.68 32.83 -5.04
CA GLN A 632 11.99 34.08 -5.76
C GLN A 632 11.45 35.34 -5.06
N TYR A 633 10.48 35.20 -4.15
CA TYR A 633 10.06 36.24 -3.20
C TYR A 633 11.24 36.77 -2.37
N TYR A 634 12.06 35.89 -1.81
CA TYR A 634 13.22 36.24 -1.00
C TYR A 634 14.37 36.81 -1.85
N GLY A 635 14.49 36.36 -3.11
CA GLY A 635 15.33 37.01 -4.11
C GLY A 635 14.95 38.48 -4.31
N LEU A 636 13.67 38.76 -4.61
CA LEU A 636 13.17 40.13 -4.74
C LEU A 636 13.39 40.95 -3.45
N LYS A 637 13.10 40.38 -2.27
CA LYS A 637 13.31 41.05 -0.96
C LYS A 637 14.79 41.34 -0.65
N ALA A 638 15.73 40.54 -1.15
CA ALA A 638 17.16 40.85 -1.05
C ALA A 638 17.53 42.06 -1.92
N PHE A 639 16.99 42.14 -3.15
CA PHE A 639 17.26 43.27 -4.04
C PHE A 639 16.56 44.56 -3.62
N GLU A 640 15.35 44.50 -3.03
CA GLU A 640 14.75 45.63 -2.35
C GLU A 640 15.70 46.24 -1.31
N LYS A 641 16.27 45.41 -0.41
CA LYS A 641 17.26 45.85 0.60
C LYS A 641 18.51 46.46 -0.03
N LEU A 642 19.04 45.87 -1.10
CA LEU A 642 20.22 46.39 -1.81
C LEU A 642 19.94 47.76 -2.43
N TRP A 643 18.79 47.93 -3.09
CA TRP A 643 18.38 49.20 -3.68
C TRP A 643 18.08 50.28 -2.61
N GLU A 644 17.50 49.91 -1.46
CA GLU A 644 17.34 50.80 -0.29
C GLU A 644 18.68 51.27 0.29
N GLN A 645 19.68 50.39 0.32
CA GLN A 645 21.06 50.71 0.74
C GLN A 645 21.83 51.52 -0.32
N GLY A 646 21.26 51.75 -1.51
CA GLY A 646 21.88 52.51 -2.58
C GLY A 646 22.84 51.71 -3.46
N VAL A 647 22.85 50.37 -3.36
CA VAL A 647 23.66 49.48 -4.20
C VAL A 647 23.06 49.43 -5.60
N ASP A 648 23.83 49.83 -6.62
CA ASP A 648 23.33 49.88 -8.00
C ASP A 648 23.56 48.56 -8.74
N VAL A 649 22.59 47.65 -8.62
CA VAL A 649 22.60 46.30 -9.24
C VAL A 649 21.31 46.03 -10.02
N ASN A 650 21.39 45.17 -11.03
CA ASN A 650 20.22 44.62 -11.74
C ASN A 650 19.83 43.24 -11.18
N LEU A 651 18.53 42.96 -11.13
CA LEU A 651 17.95 41.62 -10.97
C LEU A 651 17.18 41.25 -12.25
N VAL A 652 17.56 40.13 -12.87
CA VAL A 652 16.90 39.55 -14.05
C VAL A 652 16.27 38.21 -13.65
N ILE A 653 14.97 38.06 -13.85
CA ILE A 653 14.24 36.81 -13.58
C ILE A 653 13.76 36.25 -14.92
N VAL A 654 14.19 35.03 -15.27
CA VAL A 654 13.78 34.32 -16.49
C VAL A 654 12.91 33.13 -16.12
N GLY A 655 11.64 33.20 -16.50
CA GLY A 655 10.70 32.10 -16.28
C GLY A 655 9.25 32.54 -16.33
N LYS A 656 8.36 31.62 -16.75
CA LYS A 656 6.92 31.83 -16.74
C LYS A 656 6.37 31.86 -15.30
N ALA A 657 5.20 32.47 -15.13
CA ALA A 657 4.40 32.30 -13.92
C ALA A 657 4.02 30.82 -13.68
N GLY A 658 4.00 30.41 -12.41
CA GLY A 658 3.49 29.12 -11.93
C GLY A 658 2.27 29.30 -11.02
N TRP A 659 2.05 28.32 -10.13
CA TRP A 659 0.91 28.23 -9.22
C TRP A 659 1.17 28.96 -7.88
N ASP A 660 0.12 29.45 -7.21
CA ASP A 660 0.16 30.23 -5.95
C ASP A 660 1.20 31.37 -5.93
N THR A 661 1.24 32.16 -7.01
CA THR A 661 2.26 33.21 -7.19
C THR A 661 1.73 34.58 -7.59
N LYS A 662 0.40 34.81 -7.68
CA LYS A 662 -0.17 36.10 -8.11
C LYS A 662 0.28 37.28 -7.26
N LEU A 663 0.52 37.07 -5.96
CA LEU A 663 1.10 38.10 -5.08
C LEU A 663 2.50 38.51 -5.56
N LEU A 664 3.39 37.56 -5.83
CA LEU A 664 4.74 37.83 -6.33
C LEU A 664 4.73 38.38 -7.75
N GLN A 665 3.84 37.88 -8.63
CA GLN A 665 3.65 38.44 -9.97
C GLN A 665 3.22 39.92 -9.86
N ALA A 666 2.22 40.25 -9.04
CA ALA A 666 1.77 41.62 -8.82
C ALA A 666 2.88 42.51 -8.21
N MET A 667 3.72 41.97 -7.32
CA MET A 667 4.89 42.68 -6.80
C MET A 667 5.90 42.99 -7.92
N LEU A 668 6.29 41.99 -8.73
CA LEU A 668 7.21 42.16 -9.86
C LEU A 668 6.67 43.13 -10.91
N GLU A 669 5.36 43.07 -11.20
CA GLU A 669 4.73 43.89 -12.23
C GLU A 669 4.53 45.36 -11.83
N ASN A 670 4.30 45.63 -10.55
CA ASN A 670 4.09 46.99 -10.03
C ASN A 670 5.35 47.58 -9.36
N HIS A 671 6.48 46.86 -9.35
CA HIS A 671 7.68 47.28 -8.64
C HIS A 671 8.25 48.62 -9.16
N PRO A 672 8.64 49.57 -8.29
CA PRO A 672 9.20 50.86 -8.73
C PRO A 672 10.45 50.75 -9.62
N GLU A 673 11.20 49.64 -9.54
CA GLU A 673 12.41 49.38 -10.35
C GLU A 673 12.18 48.57 -11.64
N ARG A 674 10.93 48.21 -11.94
CA ARG A 674 10.57 47.47 -13.16
C ARG A 674 11.07 48.19 -14.42
N GLU A 675 11.75 47.45 -15.31
CA GLU A 675 12.42 47.92 -16.52
C GLU A 675 13.52 48.99 -16.30
N LYS A 676 14.02 49.15 -15.06
CA LYS A 676 15.16 50.04 -14.70
C LYS A 676 16.33 49.27 -14.10
N ARG A 677 16.01 48.39 -13.14
CA ARG A 677 16.91 47.50 -12.39
C ARG A 677 16.29 46.12 -12.16
N LEU A 678 14.95 46.00 -12.18
CA LEU A 678 14.24 44.72 -12.16
C LEU A 678 13.71 44.37 -13.55
N PHE A 679 14.07 43.20 -14.06
CA PHE A 679 13.66 42.72 -15.38
C PHE A 679 13.07 41.31 -15.28
N TRP A 680 11.75 41.16 -15.42
CA TRP A 680 11.12 39.84 -15.57
C TRP A 680 10.95 39.51 -17.06
N ARG A 681 11.37 38.33 -17.47
CA ARG A 681 11.33 37.84 -18.86
C ARG A 681 10.65 36.48 -18.91
N GLN A 682 9.61 36.39 -19.75
CA GLN A 682 8.81 35.17 -19.93
C GLN A 682 8.91 34.72 -21.39
N GLY A 683 9.10 33.42 -21.63
CA GLY A 683 9.07 32.85 -22.98
C GLY A 683 10.22 33.26 -23.91
N ILE A 684 11.41 33.58 -23.36
CA ILE A 684 12.62 33.77 -24.18
C ILE A 684 13.06 32.45 -24.82
N SER A 685 13.78 32.51 -25.93
CA SER A 685 14.33 31.32 -26.59
C SER A 685 15.55 30.77 -25.84
N ASP A 686 15.99 29.55 -26.19
CA ASP A 686 17.25 28.99 -25.70
C ASP A 686 18.46 29.87 -26.09
N ALA A 687 18.39 30.58 -27.23
CA ALA A 687 19.40 31.54 -27.68
C ALA A 687 19.41 32.81 -26.81
N GLY A 688 18.23 33.30 -26.45
CA GLY A 688 18.07 34.39 -25.49
C GLY A 688 18.59 34.00 -24.11
N LEU A 689 18.23 32.81 -23.62
CA LEU A 689 18.69 32.28 -22.32
C LEU A 689 20.22 32.14 -22.27
N ALA A 690 20.85 31.63 -23.34
CA ALA A 690 22.30 31.59 -23.46
C ALA A 690 22.94 32.99 -23.35
N ALA A 691 22.33 34.02 -23.95
CA ALA A 691 22.77 35.41 -23.82
C ALA A 691 22.61 35.95 -22.38
N VAL A 692 21.48 35.66 -21.71
CA VAL A 692 21.29 36.12 -20.31
C VAL A 692 22.30 35.46 -19.37
N TYR A 693 22.61 34.16 -19.52
CA TYR A 693 23.67 33.50 -18.74
C TYR A 693 25.06 34.12 -19.00
N GLN A 694 25.39 34.49 -20.25
CA GLN A 694 26.68 35.08 -20.59
C GLN A 694 26.85 36.51 -20.07
N GLU A 695 25.78 37.30 -20.02
CA GLU A 695 25.81 38.68 -19.50
C GLU A 695 25.61 38.76 -17.97
N ALA A 696 25.19 37.70 -17.30
CA ALA A 696 25.04 37.70 -15.84
C ALA A 696 26.38 37.59 -15.11
N ASP A 697 26.57 38.41 -14.07
CA ASP A 697 27.75 38.37 -13.18
C ASP A 697 27.66 37.26 -12.12
N ALA A 698 26.45 36.77 -11.84
CA ALA A 698 26.18 35.46 -11.24
C ALA A 698 24.71 35.03 -11.45
N LEU A 699 24.46 33.72 -11.49
CA LEU A 699 23.16 33.11 -11.25
C LEU A 699 22.89 33.05 -9.73
N ILE A 700 21.66 33.34 -9.31
CA ILE A 700 21.15 33.16 -7.95
C ILE A 700 20.08 32.07 -7.93
N MET A 701 20.24 31.06 -7.07
CA MET A 701 19.22 30.04 -6.80
C MET A 701 18.71 30.16 -5.36
N THR A 702 17.47 30.64 -5.21
CA THR A 702 16.78 30.85 -3.91
C THR A 702 15.91 29.67 -3.47
N SER A 703 16.06 28.50 -4.10
CA SER A 703 15.19 27.35 -3.85
C SER A 703 15.31 26.85 -2.41
N TYR A 704 14.15 26.51 -1.81
CA TYR A 704 14.06 25.69 -0.60
C TYR A 704 14.33 24.21 -0.91
N LEU A 705 14.06 23.78 -2.15
CA LEU A 705 14.11 22.40 -2.61
C LEU A 705 14.52 22.32 -4.10
N GLU A 706 15.47 21.46 -4.42
CA GLU A 706 15.73 20.93 -5.77
C GLU A 706 16.17 19.47 -5.68
N GLY A 707 15.87 18.66 -6.69
CA GLY A 707 16.49 17.33 -6.86
C GLY A 707 17.92 17.37 -7.44
N PHE A 708 18.23 18.41 -8.21
CA PHE A 708 19.54 18.61 -8.85
C PHE A 708 19.85 20.09 -9.15
N GLY A 709 18.89 20.84 -9.71
CA GLY A 709 19.07 22.26 -10.03
C GLY A 709 19.83 22.51 -11.35
N LEU A 710 19.33 21.98 -12.47
CA LEU A 710 19.93 22.14 -13.82
C LEU A 710 20.40 23.56 -14.20
N PRO A 711 19.75 24.68 -13.80
CA PRO A 711 20.27 26.03 -14.06
C PRO A 711 21.70 26.29 -13.55
N VAL A 712 22.13 25.64 -12.46
CA VAL A 712 23.51 25.76 -11.93
C VAL A 712 24.53 25.24 -12.94
N VAL A 713 24.20 24.12 -13.61
CA VAL A 713 25.01 23.50 -14.65
C VAL A 713 24.97 24.30 -15.95
N GLU A 714 23.78 24.79 -16.34
CA GLU A 714 23.60 25.66 -17.51
C GLU A 714 24.42 26.97 -17.37
N ALA A 715 24.42 27.59 -16.19
CA ALA A 715 25.21 28.79 -15.88
C ALA A 715 26.72 28.53 -15.94
N GLY A 716 27.21 27.50 -15.23
CA GLY A 716 28.65 27.19 -15.20
C GLY A 716 29.21 26.79 -16.57
N ARG A 717 28.41 26.10 -17.41
CA ARG A 717 28.78 25.79 -18.80
C ARG A 717 28.91 27.04 -19.69
N LYS A 718 28.32 28.18 -19.30
CA LYS A 718 28.54 29.51 -19.93
C LYS A 718 29.51 30.39 -19.14
N ASN A 719 30.29 29.80 -18.22
CA ASN A 719 31.27 30.45 -17.34
C ASN A 719 30.66 31.54 -16.42
N CYS A 720 29.36 31.42 -16.10
CA CYS A 720 28.68 32.29 -15.14
C CYS A 720 28.84 31.72 -13.71
N PRO A 721 29.36 32.49 -12.74
CA PRO A 721 29.39 32.10 -11.33
C PRO A 721 28.01 31.89 -10.71
N VAL A 722 27.96 31.27 -9.54
CA VAL A 722 26.69 30.92 -8.88
C VAL A 722 26.66 31.33 -7.40
N ILE A 723 25.50 31.81 -6.95
CA ILE A 723 25.16 32.15 -5.57
C ILE A 723 23.94 31.30 -5.18
N LEU A 724 24.13 30.32 -4.31
CA LEU A 724 23.17 29.25 -4.07
C LEU A 724 22.67 29.28 -2.61
N ALA A 725 21.41 28.93 -2.39
CA ALA A 725 20.93 28.58 -1.06
C ALA A 725 21.76 27.40 -0.50
N ASP A 726 21.92 27.33 0.83
CA ASP A 726 22.71 26.27 1.46
C ASP A 726 21.92 24.95 1.55
N LEU A 727 21.79 24.27 0.41
CA LEU A 727 21.20 22.93 0.28
C LEU A 727 22.28 21.88 -0.03
N PRO A 728 22.18 20.63 0.46
CA PRO A 728 23.15 19.56 0.16
C PRO A 728 23.36 19.33 -1.35
N VAL A 729 22.27 19.35 -2.12
CA VAL A 729 22.31 19.24 -3.60
C VAL A 729 23.05 20.39 -4.27
N PHE A 730 22.98 21.61 -3.71
CA PHE A 730 23.69 22.78 -4.24
C PHE A 730 25.16 22.80 -3.81
N ARG A 731 25.53 22.14 -2.71
CA ARG A 731 26.93 21.82 -2.40
C ARG A 731 27.49 20.86 -3.45
N GLU A 732 26.81 19.74 -3.70
CA GLU A 732 27.19 18.72 -4.69
C GLU A 732 27.32 19.29 -6.12
N VAL A 733 26.26 19.91 -6.64
CA VAL A 733 26.24 20.39 -8.04
C VAL A 733 27.07 21.68 -8.22
N GLY A 734 27.22 22.49 -7.17
CA GLY A 734 27.98 23.73 -7.19
C GLY A 734 29.50 23.54 -7.32
N GLU A 735 30.07 22.38 -6.95
CA GLU A 735 31.50 22.09 -7.10
C GLU A 735 32.00 22.17 -8.56
N GLY A 736 31.12 21.93 -9.54
CA GLY A 736 31.47 22.05 -10.97
C GLY A 736 31.43 23.47 -11.53
N ALA A 737 30.97 24.47 -10.77
CA ALA A 737 30.83 25.85 -11.24
C ALA A 737 32.14 26.66 -11.07
N PRO A 738 32.41 27.68 -11.92
CA PRO A 738 33.65 28.47 -11.85
C PRO A 738 33.91 29.15 -10.50
N LYS A 739 32.83 29.53 -9.81
CA LYS A 739 32.81 29.98 -8.41
C LYS A 739 31.40 29.75 -7.86
N ALA A 740 31.29 29.00 -6.77
CA ALA A 740 30.05 28.84 -6.01
C ALA A 740 30.15 29.56 -4.66
N THR A 741 29.13 30.37 -4.33
CA THR A 741 28.99 31.08 -3.06
C THR A 741 27.67 30.68 -2.42
N TYR A 742 27.58 30.60 -1.09
CA TYR A 742 26.43 30.02 -0.39
C TYR A 742 25.83 30.97 0.64
N PHE A 743 24.49 30.98 0.77
CA PHE A 743 23.76 31.82 1.73
C PHE A 743 22.63 31.04 2.44
N GLU A 744 22.16 31.57 3.57
CA GLU A 744 21.12 30.95 4.40
C GLU A 744 19.77 30.86 3.67
N THR A 745 19.25 29.64 3.51
CA THR A 745 17.99 29.35 2.81
C THR A 745 16.81 30.13 3.42
N GLY A 746 16.00 30.79 2.58
CA GLY A 746 14.91 31.66 3.03
C GLY A 746 15.34 33.01 3.63
N SER A 747 16.64 33.33 3.69
CA SER A 747 17.13 34.55 4.33
C SER A 747 17.50 35.63 3.32
N ALA A 748 16.53 36.50 3.01
CA ALA A 748 16.74 37.67 2.14
C ALA A 748 17.82 38.64 2.66
N THR A 749 18.12 38.63 3.96
CA THR A 749 19.23 39.40 4.55
C THR A 749 20.57 38.71 4.33
N SER A 750 20.65 37.38 4.48
CA SER A 750 21.88 36.62 4.17
C SER A 750 22.25 36.74 2.69
N LEU A 751 21.27 36.60 1.78
CA LEU A 751 21.47 36.80 0.34
C LEU A 751 21.97 38.22 0.01
N ALA A 752 21.35 39.26 0.58
CA ALA A 752 21.79 40.64 0.36
C ALA A 752 23.25 40.88 0.81
N ASN A 753 23.62 40.38 2.00
CA ASN A 753 25.00 40.47 2.49
C ASN A 753 25.97 39.71 1.56
N THR A 754 25.61 38.48 1.16
CA THR A 754 26.42 37.65 0.25
C THR A 754 26.63 38.33 -1.11
N ILE A 755 25.64 39.06 -1.63
CA ILE A 755 25.76 39.84 -2.86
C ILE A 755 26.72 41.03 -2.67
N VAL A 756 26.68 41.73 -1.53
CA VAL A 756 27.64 42.81 -1.24
C VAL A 756 29.07 42.26 -1.16
N GLU A 757 29.29 41.20 -0.37
CA GLU A 757 30.60 40.54 -0.25
C GLU A 757 31.11 40.01 -1.59
N TYR A 758 30.22 39.50 -2.45
CA TYR A 758 30.53 39.05 -3.80
C TYR A 758 30.97 40.20 -4.74
N ILE A 759 30.37 41.39 -4.60
CA ILE A 759 30.71 42.60 -5.39
C ILE A 759 31.99 43.28 -4.87
N GLU A 760 32.23 43.27 -3.55
CA GLU A 760 33.44 43.84 -2.93
C GLU A 760 34.69 42.96 -3.13
N THR A 761 34.51 41.67 -3.42
CA THR A 761 35.59 40.74 -3.77
C THR A 761 35.97 40.89 -5.24
N GLU A 762 37.17 41.40 -5.54
CA GLU A 762 37.72 41.32 -6.91
C GLU A 762 37.76 39.85 -7.37
N LEU A 763 37.04 39.54 -8.45
CA LEU A 763 37.11 38.24 -9.11
C LEU A 763 38.47 38.12 -9.80
N ASP A 764 39.36 37.32 -9.23
CA ASP A 764 40.67 37.02 -9.81
C ASP A 764 40.49 36.43 -11.22
N ASP A 765 41.12 37.04 -12.23
CA ASP A 765 40.87 36.70 -13.64
C ASP A 765 41.26 35.25 -13.98
N ASP A 766 42.20 34.67 -13.22
CA ASP A 766 42.64 33.28 -13.35
C ASP A 766 41.58 32.26 -12.87
N LEU A 767 40.54 32.66 -12.10
CA LEU A 767 39.45 31.75 -11.68
C LEU A 767 38.60 31.25 -12.87
N LYS A 768 38.69 31.90 -14.03
CA LYS A 768 38.02 31.50 -15.28
C LYS A 768 38.64 30.26 -15.95
N SER A 769 39.57 29.58 -15.29
CA SER A 769 40.37 28.47 -15.83
C SER A 769 40.11 27.09 -15.21
N VAL A 770 39.13 26.95 -14.31
CA VAL A 770 38.72 25.64 -13.75
C VAL A 770 38.05 24.80 -14.85
N GLU A 771 38.51 23.55 -15.02
CA GLU A 771 37.99 22.62 -16.03
C GLU A 771 36.63 22.06 -15.56
N VAL A 772 35.54 22.55 -16.17
CA VAL A 772 34.15 22.32 -15.75
C VAL A 772 33.73 20.85 -15.95
N SER A 773 33.68 20.09 -14.85
CA SER A 773 33.52 18.63 -14.85
C SER A 773 32.11 18.14 -14.50
N TRP A 774 31.11 18.47 -15.34
CA TRP A 774 29.82 17.77 -15.37
C TRP A 774 29.75 16.82 -16.58
N PRO A 775 29.17 15.60 -16.43
CA PRO A 775 29.15 14.59 -17.48
C PRO A 775 28.32 15.00 -18.70
N SER A 776 28.52 14.28 -19.80
CA SER A 776 27.60 14.23 -20.94
C SER A 776 26.44 13.24 -20.70
N TRP A 777 25.38 13.29 -21.51
CA TRP A 777 24.31 12.29 -21.50
C TRP A 777 24.78 10.87 -21.85
N ASP A 778 25.86 10.72 -22.63
CA ASP A 778 26.52 9.44 -22.84
C ASP A 778 27.11 8.90 -21.53
N GLU A 779 27.81 9.74 -20.78
CA GLU A 779 28.38 9.37 -19.47
C GLU A 779 27.27 9.12 -18.43
N SER A 780 26.20 9.91 -18.39
CA SER A 780 25.03 9.66 -17.54
C SER A 780 24.35 8.32 -17.85
N ALA A 781 24.25 7.95 -19.12
CA ALA A 781 23.70 6.64 -19.53
C ALA A 781 24.62 5.49 -19.12
N GLN A 782 25.95 5.70 -19.14
CA GLN A 782 26.91 4.73 -18.64
C GLN A 782 26.85 4.60 -17.11
N GLU A 783 26.79 5.71 -16.35
CA GLU A 783 26.67 5.68 -14.89
C GLU A 783 25.45 4.87 -14.43
N ILE A 784 24.29 5.03 -15.09
CA ILE A 784 23.09 4.23 -14.77
C ILE A 784 23.30 2.75 -15.07
N LYS A 785 23.93 2.39 -16.20
CA LYS A 785 24.27 0.99 -16.49
C LYS A 785 25.26 0.43 -15.47
N ASP A 786 26.21 1.24 -15.02
CA ASP A 786 27.20 0.81 -14.03
C ASP A 786 26.56 0.59 -12.65
N VAL A 787 25.64 1.45 -12.22
CA VAL A 787 24.84 1.25 -11.00
C VAL A 787 23.96 -0.01 -11.12
N VAL A 788 23.12 -0.07 -12.16
CA VAL A 788 22.06 -1.07 -12.29
C VAL A 788 22.62 -2.43 -12.73
N LEU A 789 23.23 -2.51 -13.92
CA LEU A 789 23.70 -3.77 -14.52
C LEU A 789 25.02 -4.27 -13.90
N ASN A 790 25.96 -3.36 -13.61
CA ASN A 790 27.28 -3.71 -13.09
C ASN A 790 27.37 -3.65 -11.55
N GLY A 791 26.27 -3.31 -10.87
CA GLY A 791 26.14 -3.38 -9.41
C GLY A 791 26.87 -2.28 -8.62
N ASN A 792 27.23 -1.16 -9.23
CA ASN A 792 27.94 -0.04 -8.59
C ASN A 792 27.02 0.84 -7.72
N TRP A 793 26.33 0.25 -6.75
CA TRP A 793 25.38 0.94 -5.86
C TRP A 793 26.10 1.78 -4.80
N HIS A 794 25.52 2.93 -4.43
CA HIS A 794 26.09 3.88 -3.45
C HIS A 794 25.93 3.37 -2.00
N LYS A 795 24.77 2.78 -1.69
CA LYS A 795 24.47 2.17 -0.39
C LYS A 795 23.61 0.91 -0.55
N TYR A 796 23.70 0.03 0.43
CA TYR A 796 22.85 -1.15 0.57
C TYR A 796 22.20 -1.07 1.95
N TYR A 797 20.88 -0.93 1.98
CA TYR A 797 20.12 -1.11 3.22
C TYR A 797 19.79 -2.60 3.38
N GLU A 798 20.03 -3.15 4.57
CA GLU A 798 19.66 -4.51 4.99
C GLU A 798 18.87 -4.40 6.30
N PRO A 799 17.68 -5.01 6.42
CA PRO A 799 16.88 -4.96 7.64
C PRO A 799 17.50 -5.83 8.74
N GLU A 800 17.35 -5.39 10.00
CA GLU A 800 17.85 -6.11 11.19
C GLU A 800 17.31 -7.55 11.28
N GLN A 801 16.06 -7.77 10.85
CA GLN A 801 15.43 -9.08 10.77
C GLN A 801 14.68 -9.22 9.44
N VAL A 802 14.82 -10.38 8.79
CA VAL A 802 14.04 -10.74 7.59
C VAL A 802 13.02 -11.81 7.99
N LEU A 803 11.74 -11.46 7.91
CA LEU A 803 10.66 -12.39 8.21
C LEU A 803 10.26 -13.17 6.94
N PRO A 804 10.04 -14.49 7.03
CA PRO A 804 9.39 -15.21 5.95
C PRO A 804 7.95 -14.67 5.84
N ASN A 805 7.53 -14.29 4.63
CA ASN A 805 6.31 -13.52 4.34
C ASN A 805 6.28 -12.08 4.89
N THR A 806 7.42 -11.36 4.95
CA THR A 806 7.38 -9.89 4.78
C THR A 806 6.60 -9.59 3.49
N ARG A 807 5.45 -8.92 3.60
CA ARG A 807 4.65 -8.54 2.43
C ARG A 807 5.39 -7.49 1.61
N PHE A 808 5.33 -7.56 0.28
CA PHE A 808 5.95 -6.50 -0.53
C PHE A 808 5.24 -5.14 -0.39
N ASP A 809 4.00 -5.05 0.09
CA ASP A 809 3.35 -3.76 0.40
C ASP A 809 3.57 -3.31 1.85
N ASP A 810 4.37 -4.05 2.63
CA ASP A 810 4.87 -3.60 3.93
C ASP A 810 6.07 -2.65 3.73
N VAL A 811 5.92 -1.43 4.22
CA VAL A 811 6.93 -0.36 4.14
C VAL A 811 7.50 0.02 5.52
N GLY A 812 7.22 -0.76 6.57
CA GLY A 812 7.78 -0.59 7.90
C GLY A 812 7.00 0.35 8.82
N GLU A 813 7.71 1.00 9.75
CA GLU A 813 7.18 1.83 10.84
C GLU A 813 6.65 3.19 10.36
N ILE A 814 5.58 3.18 9.56
CA ILE A 814 4.91 4.40 9.07
C ILE A 814 3.69 4.83 9.92
N TYR A 815 3.51 4.24 11.11
CA TYR A 815 2.32 4.42 11.96
C TYR A 815 2.66 4.75 13.43
N THR A 816 2.23 5.92 13.92
CA THR A 816 2.16 6.17 15.37
C THR A 816 0.97 5.42 15.97
N LEU A 817 1.21 4.36 16.74
CA LEU A 817 0.16 3.51 17.33
C LEU A 817 -0.18 3.82 18.80
N LYS A 818 0.79 4.34 19.57
CA LYS A 818 0.67 4.58 21.01
C LYS A 818 0.37 6.05 21.35
N ALA A 819 -0.26 6.30 22.49
CA ALA A 819 -0.40 7.66 23.02
C ALA A 819 0.96 8.16 23.52
N LEU A 820 1.36 9.37 23.12
CA LEU A 820 2.69 9.90 23.42
C LEU A 820 2.79 10.50 24.83
N ASN A 821 3.83 10.11 25.57
CA ASN A 821 4.21 10.76 26.83
C ASN A 821 4.94 12.11 26.58
N GLU A 822 5.27 12.86 27.64
CA GLU A 822 5.82 14.22 27.52
C GLU A 822 7.17 14.28 26.77
N HIS A 823 8.08 13.32 27.00
CA HIS A 823 9.35 13.22 26.27
C HIS A 823 9.12 12.87 24.79
N GLU A 824 8.11 12.04 24.53
CA GLU A 824 7.74 11.59 23.19
C GLU A 824 7.01 12.68 22.38
N THR A 825 6.63 13.80 23.02
CA THR A 825 5.99 14.97 22.38
C THR A 825 6.95 16.13 22.07
N ALA A 826 8.26 15.99 22.29
CA ALA A 826 9.22 17.10 22.10
C ALA A 826 9.34 17.55 20.62
N HIS A 827 9.29 18.87 20.38
CA HIS A 827 9.36 19.48 19.04
C HIS A 827 9.77 20.96 19.07
N SER A 828 9.94 21.55 17.88
CA SER A 828 9.84 23.00 17.66
C SER A 828 8.96 23.32 16.45
N LEU A 829 8.22 24.43 16.54
CA LEU A 829 7.43 25.02 15.44
C LEU A 829 8.02 26.38 15.07
N ASN A 830 8.21 26.66 13.78
CA ASN A 830 8.64 27.97 13.27
C ASN A 830 7.79 28.39 12.05
N ILE A 831 7.62 29.68 11.80
CA ILE A 831 7.01 30.16 10.54
C ILE A 831 8.10 30.19 9.47
N ALA A 832 7.93 29.39 8.41
CA ALA A 832 8.82 29.37 7.26
C ALA A 832 8.44 30.45 6.22
N GLU A 833 7.13 30.64 5.98
CA GLU A 833 6.59 31.61 5.01
C GLU A 833 5.15 32.04 5.39
N GLY A 834 4.73 33.23 4.97
CA GLY A 834 3.36 33.73 5.12
C GLY A 834 3.12 34.63 6.34
N PRO A 835 1.86 35.05 6.59
CA PRO A 835 0.65 34.65 5.87
C PRO A 835 0.53 35.31 4.49
N PHE A 836 0.24 34.54 3.46
CA PHE A 836 -0.04 35.03 2.10
C PHE A 836 -1.46 34.68 1.68
N LEU A 837 -2.13 35.60 0.98
CA LEU A 837 -3.44 35.34 0.38
C LEU A 837 -3.29 34.41 -0.82
N SER A 838 -4.07 33.33 -0.86
CA SER A 838 -4.09 32.36 -1.94
C SER A 838 -4.46 32.98 -3.28
N ASP A 839 -4.02 32.33 -4.38
CA ASP A 839 -4.27 32.80 -5.75
C ASP A 839 -5.75 33.03 -6.10
N ASP A 840 -6.70 32.35 -5.45
CA ASP A 840 -8.15 32.52 -5.62
C ASP A 840 -8.78 33.51 -4.61
N GLY A 841 -8.04 33.92 -3.59
CA GLY A 841 -8.49 34.79 -2.50
C GLY A 841 -9.28 34.09 -1.39
N SER A 842 -9.41 32.75 -1.38
CA SER A 842 -10.23 32.05 -0.39
C SER A 842 -9.60 31.98 1.00
N HIS A 843 -8.28 31.83 1.09
CA HIS A 843 -7.60 31.58 2.38
C HIS A 843 -6.22 32.27 2.48
N LEU A 844 -5.73 32.39 3.72
CA LEU A 844 -4.33 32.70 4.00
C LEU A 844 -3.53 31.40 4.11
N ARG A 845 -2.55 31.17 3.23
CA ARG A 845 -1.52 30.13 3.37
C ARG A 845 -0.43 30.61 4.32
N ILE A 846 -0.06 29.77 5.28
CA ILE A 846 1.07 29.92 6.19
C ILE A 846 1.88 28.63 6.08
N ALA A 847 3.17 28.72 5.79
CA ALA A 847 4.07 27.56 5.81
C ALA A 847 4.74 27.46 7.18
N VAL A 848 4.58 26.33 7.85
CA VAL A 848 5.08 26.09 9.21
C VAL A 848 6.14 24.99 9.15
N ALA A 849 7.35 25.29 9.60
CA ALA A 849 8.38 24.28 9.82
C ALA A 849 8.08 23.55 11.14
N VAL A 850 7.95 22.23 11.06
CA VAL A 850 7.61 21.31 12.16
C VAL A 850 8.77 20.34 12.33
N LYS A 851 9.44 20.41 13.48
CA LYS A 851 10.61 19.58 13.78
C LYS A 851 10.35 18.63 14.93
N ASN A 852 10.53 17.33 14.71
CA ASN A 852 10.43 16.31 15.75
C ASN A 852 11.75 16.26 16.53
N LEU A 853 11.69 16.46 17.84
CA LEU A 853 12.82 16.43 18.78
C LEU A 853 12.65 15.34 19.84
N SER A 854 11.73 14.40 19.60
CA SER A 854 11.40 13.29 20.49
C SER A 854 12.20 12.02 20.19
N GLU A 855 11.95 10.96 20.94
CA GLU A 855 12.62 9.65 20.78
C GLU A 855 11.88 8.69 19.82
N ASN A 856 10.78 9.11 19.18
CA ASN A 856 9.98 8.26 18.28
C ASN A 856 9.66 8.95 16.94
N LEU A 857 9.49 8.17 15.87
CA LEU A 857 8.94 8.63 14.59
C LEU A 857 7.44 8.98 14.72
N TRP A 858 7.03 10.05 14.05
CA TRP A 858 5.65 10.57 14.06
C TRP A 858 4.97 10.40 12.69
N SER A 859 3.67 10.10 12.65
CA SER A 859 2.90 10.09 11.40
C SER A 859 1.41 10.44 11.58
N SER A 860 0.73 10.67 10.46
CA SER A 860 -0.71 10.97 10.39
C SER A 860 -1.50 9.95 9.57
N ASN A 861 -0.97 8.72 9.38
CA ASN A 861 -1.52 7.80 8.39
C ASN A 861 -2.92 7.28 8.78
N LEU A 862 -3.93 7.82 8.08
CA LEU A 862 -5.36 7.53 8.23
C LEU A 862 -5.76 6.06 7.93
N GLY A 863 -4.87 5.24 7.36
CA GLY A 863 -5.20 3.88 6.93
C GLY A 863 -5.27 2.81 8.02
N HIS A 864 -4.72 3.03 9.22
CA HIS A 864 -4.62 1.96 10.24
C HIS A 864 -5.70 2.06 11.34
N PRO A 865 -6.47 0.99 11.64
CA PRO A 865 -7.57 1.03 12.62
C PRO A 865 -7.17 1.41 14.07
N ALA A 866 -5.90 1.25 14.43
CA ALA A 866 -5.35 1.65 15.73
C ALA A 866 -4.36 2.84 15.64
N GLY A 867 -4.30 3.53 14.50
CA GLY A 867 -3.44 4.70 14.30
C GLY A 867 -3.87 5.89 15.16
N ARG A 868 -2.89 6.58 15.76
CA ARG A 868 -3.08 7.79 16.59
C ARG A 868 -2.35 8.97 15.96
N ASN A 869 -2.95 9.45 14.88
CA ASN A 869 -2.40 10.48 14.00
C ASN A 869 -1.95 11.72 14.76
N ILE A 870 -0.73 12.18 14.45
CA ILE A 870 -0.19 13.46 14.91
C ILE A 870 -0.38 14.46 13.79
N ASN A 871 -1.10 15.55 14.04
CA ASN A 871 -1.47 16.54 13.03
C ASN A 871 -1.01 17.94 13.46
N LEU A 872 -0.70 18.80 12.49
CA LEU A 872 -0.61 20.24 12.73
C LEU A 872 -2.00 20.85 12.60
N SER A 873 -2.37 21.76 13.51
CA SER A 873 -3.63 22.49 13.43
C SER A 873 -3.49 23.83 14.16
N TYR A 874 -4.60 24.53 14.40
CA TYR A 874 -4.55 25.89 14.93
C TYR A 874 -5.81 26.32 15.70
N HIS A 875 -5.66 27.40 16.46
CA HIS A 875 -6.69 28.15 17.18
C HIS A 875 -6.77 29.57 16.62
N LEU A 876 -7.97 30.16 16.58
CA LEU A 876 -8.20 31.52 16.07
C LEU A 876 -8.62 32.46 17.19
N TYR A 877 -8.03 33.66 17.19
CA TYR A 877 -8.20 34.67 18.24
C TYR A 877 -8.66 36.01 17.69
N ASP A 878 -9.49 36.72 18.47
CA ASP A 878 -9.86 38.11 18.21
C ASP A 878 -8.76 39.10 18.64
N LYS A 879 -8.96 40.39 18.36
CA LYS A 879 -8.00 41.45 18.70
C LYS A 879 -7.80 41.71 20.21
N ALA A 880 -8.65 41.15 21.07
CA ALA A 880 -8.52 41.19 22.53
C ALA A 880 -7.91 39.90 23.10
N GLY A 881 -7.61 38.90 22.27
CA GLY A 881 -7.08 37.60 22.68
C GLY A 881 -8.15 36.59 23.09
N ASN A 882 -9.43 36.82 22.78
CA ASN A 882 -10.48 35.82 23.00
C ASN A 882 -10.47 34.79 21.87
N ILE A 883 -10.66 33.52 22.19
CA ILE A 883 -10.81 32.45 21.19
C ILE A 883 -12.10 32.67 20.40
N LEU A 884 -11.99 32.75 19.07
CA LEU A 884 -13.09 32.75 18.10
C LEU A 884 -13.43 31.33 17.62
N ASN A 885 -12.41 30.50 17.40
CA ASN A 885 -12.58 29.07 17.17
C ASN A 885 -11.38 28.29 17.71
N TYR A 886 -11.65 27.28 18.53
CA TYR A 886 -10.61 26.43 19.12
C TYR A 886 -10.22 25.24 18.23
N ASP A 887 -11.13 24.71 17.41
CA ASP A 887 -10.88 23.48 16.66
C ASP A 887 -11.05 23.72 15.15
N ASN A 888 -9.94 23.64 14.41
CA ASN A 888 -9.85 23.98 12.99
C ASN A 888 -9.31 22.79 12.17
N PRO A 889 -9.32 22.82 10.83
CA PRO A 889 -8.85 21.69 10.01
C PRO A 889 -7.45 21.18 10.37
N ARG A 890 -7.23 19.89 10.12
CA ARG A 890 -5.94 19.22 10.32
C ARG A 890 -5.10 19.32 9.06
N THR A 891 -3.81 19.55 9.24
CA THR A 891 -2.78 19.31 8.23
C THR A 891 -2.01 18.07 8.64
N HIS A 892 -2.02 17.07 7.75
CA HIS A 892 -1.38 15.78 7.98
C HIS A 892 0.10 15.80 7.57
N ILE A 893 0.94 15.12 8.34
CA ILE A 893 2.31 14.72 7.98
C ILE A 893 2.19 13.87 6.70
N PRO A 894 2.77 14.28 5.55
CA PRO A 894 2.49 13.65 4.27
C PRO A 894 2.80 12.15 4.20
N PHE A 895 3.89 11.72 4.82
CA PHE A 895 4.30 10.32 4.94
C PHE A 895 4.61 9.98 6.40
N VAL A 896 5.79 10.37 6.88
CA VAL A 896 6.29 10.28 8.26
C VAL A 896 7.14 11.51 8.61
N LEU A 897 7.42 11.71 9.91
CA LEU A 897 8.36 12.71 10.44
C LEU A 897 9.33 12.03 11.43
N PRO A 898 10.52 11.62 10.97
CA PRO A 898 11.51 10.94 11.80
C PRO A 898 12.12 11.83 12.90
N VAL A 899 12.85 11.19 13.82
CA VAL A 899 13.55 11.85 14.94
C VAL A 899 14.62 12.81 14.42
N GLY A 900 14.62 14.05 14.92
CA GLY A 900 15.60 15.09 14.54
C GLY A 900 15.33 15.78 13.21
N ASN A 901 14.40 15.27 12.40
CA ASN A 901 14.06 15.82 11.08
C ASN A 901 12.98 16.91 11.16
N GLU A 902 12.93 17.76 10.13
CA GLU A 902 12.02 18.90 10.01
C GLU A 902 11.28 18.85 8.66
N ILE A 903 9.99 19.20 8.67
CA ILE A 903 9.15 19.29 7.46
C ILE A 903 8.35 20.59 7.44
N ILE A 904 8.05 21.10 6.25
CA ILE A 904 7.30 22.35 6.07
C ILE A 904 5.85 22.04 5.66
N MET A 905 4.92 22.25 6.59
CA MET A 905 3.50 21.90 6.48
C MET A 905 2.61 23.16 6.34
N PRO A 906 1.56 23.14 5.49
CA PRO A 906 0.70 24.30 5.29
C PRO A 906 -0.39 24.40 6.36
N ILE A 907 -0.53 25.56 6.99
CA ILE A 907 -1.77 25.99 7.63
C ILE A 907 -2.53 26.89 6.66
N ARG A 908 -3.85 26.68 6.55
CA ARG A 908 -4.76 27.49 5.73
C ARG A 908 -5.85 28.09 6.57
N VAL A 909 -5.87 29.41 6.72
CA VAL A 909 -6.91 30.14 7.45
C VAL A 909 -7.88 30.76 6.44
N ASP A 910 -9.10 30.23 6.37
CA ASP A 910 -10.18 30.76 5.53
C ASP A 910 -10.40 32.27 5.79
N THR A 911 -10.43 33.08 4.73
CA THR A 911 -10.59 34.54 4.81
C THR A 911 -11.91 34.97 5.45
N ASP A 912 -12.92 34.11 5.44
CA ASP A 912 -14.20 34.32 6.12
C ASP A 912 -14.01 34.49 7.64
N TRP A 913 -12.91 33.99 8.23
CA TRP A 913 -12.53 34.26 9.63
C TRP A 913 -12.01 35.69 9.86
N LEU A 914 -11.34 36.29 8.87
CA LEU A 914 -10.92 37.69 8.95
C LEU A 914 -12.15 38.62 9.00
N LEU A 915 -13.18 38.29 8.21
CA LEU A 915 -14.47 38.98 8.23
C LEU A 915 -15.22 38.78 9.57
N LYS A 916 -15.04 37.63 10.22
CA LYS A 916 -15.55 37.33 11.58
C LYS A 916 -14.70 37.96 12.70
N GLY A 917 -13.63 38.69 12.38
CA GLY A 917 -12.82 39.45 13.33
C GLY A 917 -11.55 38.76 13.85
N ALA A 918 -11.12 37.66 13.21
CA ALA A 918 -9.86 37.00 13.56
C ALA A 918 -8.65 37.94 13.33
N HIS A 919 -7.80 38.03 14.34
CA HIS A 919 -6.64 38.94 14.38
C HIS A 919 -5.32 38.17 14.47
N SER A 920 -5.31 37.03 15.16
CA SER A 920 -4.16 36.14 15.29
C SER A 920 -4.57 34.68 15.25
N VAL A 921 -3.58 33.83 14.95
CA VAL A 921 -3.66 32.37 14.94
C VAL A 921 -2.61 31.84 15.91
N GLY A 922 -2.99 30.88 16.76
CA GLY A 922 -2.06 30.08 17.56
C GLY A 922 -1.95 28.70 16.94
N ILE A 923 -0.74 28.28 16.56
CA ILE A 923 -0.51 27.02 15.84
C ILE A 923 0.10 26.00 16.80
N GLU A 924 -0.49 24.80 16.88
CA GLU A 924 -0.08 23.73 17.80
C GLU A 924 -0.26 22.35 17.13
N LEU A 925 0.38 21.32 17.68
CA LEU A 925 0.21 19.92 17.28
C LEU A 925 -0.92 19.25 18.09
N VAL A 926 -1.55 18.26 17.49
CA VAL A 926 -2.60 17.44 18.14
C VAL A 926 -2.40 15.96 17.81
N GLN A 927 -2.45 15.11 18.84
CA GLN A 927 -2.56 13.66 18.66
C GLN A 927 -4.03 13.26 18.78
N GLU A 928 -4.58 12.72 17.70
CA GLU A 928 -6.00 12.37 17.61
C GLU A 928 -6.42 11.34 18.66
N GLY A 929 -7.56 11.59 19.29
CA GLY A 929 -8.06 10.78 20.41
C GLY A 929 -7.22 10.84 21.70
N VAL A 930 -6.24 11.76 21.80
CA VAL A 930 -5.37 11.92 22.98
C VAL A 930 -5.38 13.35 23.51
N ARG A 931 -4.64 14.29 22.87
CA ARG A 931 -4.52 15.69 23.33
C ARG A 931 -3.92 16.61 22.26
N TRP A 932 -4.17 17.91 22.40
CA TRP A 932 -3.27 18.96 21.89
C TRP A 932 -1.97 18.95 22.69
N PHE A 933 -0.83 19.25 22.05
CA PHE A 933 0.46 19.33 22.72
C PHE A 933 1.43 20.31 22.05
N GLY A 934 2.08 21.14 22.87
CA GLY A 934 3.17 22.03 22.46
C GLY A 934 3.17 23.34 23.22
N ASN A 935 3.68 24.37 22.56
CA ASN A 935 3.42 25.77 22.91
C ASN A 935 2.89 26.46 21.65
N GLU A 936 1.75 27.14 21.74
CA GLU A 936 1.12 27.79 20.60
C GLU A 936 2.05 28.79 19.90
N LEU A 937 2.46 28.49 18.67
CA LEU A 937 3.18 29.41 17.81
C LEU A 937 2.20 30.50 17.33
N ASN A 938 2.27 31.66 17.98
CA ASN A 938 1.34 32.77 17.79
C ASN A 938 1.79 33.70 16.64
N LEU A 939 0.90 33.92 15.67
CA LEU A 939 1.12 34.75 14.49
C LEU A 939 -0.04 35.73 14.27
N LEU A 940 0.26 36.99 13.93
CA LEU A 940 -0.74 37.99 13.55
C LEU A 940 -1.22 37.76 12.11
N LEU A 941 -2.52 37.59 11.93
CA LEU A 941 -3.14 37.50 10.60
C LEU A 941 -3.18 38.86 9.88
N THR A 942 -3.05 39.96 10.63
CA THR A 942 -2.96 41.32 10.06
C THR A 942 -1.54 41.68 9.61
N GLN A 943 -0.96 40.88 8.71
CA GLN A 943 0.16 41.30 7.86
C GLN A 943 0.00 40.89 6.38
N PRO A 944 -0.96 41.47 5.63
CA PRO A 944 -0.80 41.59 4.18
C PRO A 944 0.21 42.69 3.87
N TYR A 945 1.12 42.48 2.91
CA TYR A 945 2.06 43.51 2.41
C TYR A 945 1.37 44.53 1.48
N VAL A 946 0.14 44.93 1.83
CA VAL A 946 -0.80 45.76 1.04
C VAL A 946 -0.71 47.25 1.42
N ALA A 947 0.16 47.61 2.37
CA ALA A 947 0.27 48.99 2.87
C ALA A 947 0.77 50.01 1.81
N ASP A 948 1.76 49.64 1.00
CA ASP A 948 2.38 50.52 -0.01
C ASP A 948 1.97 50.18 -1.45
N ALA A 949 1.33 49.02 -1.66
CA ALA A 949 0.77 48.63 -2.95
C ALA A 949 -0.67 49.14 -3.08
N HIS A 950 -0.84 50.38 -3.55
CA HIS A 950 -2.14 50.91 -4.04
C HIS A 950 -2.59 50.23 -5.35
N VAL A 951 -2.66 48.90 -5.36
CA VAL A 951 -3.45 48.16 -6.33
C VAL A 951 -4.90 48.31 -5.90
N GLU A 952 -5.62 49.24 -6.53
CA GLU A 952 -7.06 49.10 -6.64
C GLU A 952 -7.33 47.81 -7.44
N LEU A 953 -7.47 46.69 -6.72
CA LEU A 953 -8.33 45.61 -7.15
C LEU A 953 -9.73 46.19 -7.22
N ALA A 954 -10.03 46.86 -8.34
CA ALA A 954 -11.36 47.34 -8.66
C ALA A 954 -12.32 46.17 -8.38
N PRO A 955 -13.33 46.35 -7.52
CA PRO A 955 -14.20 45.25 -7.12
C PRO A 955 -14.76 44.68 -8.41
N ALA A 956 -14.39 43.42 -8.71
CA ALA A 956 -14.72 42.84 -10.00
C ALA A 956 -16.24 42.91 -10.13
N GLU A 957 -16.73 43.73 -11.07
CA GLU A 957 -18.13 43.66 -11.47
C GLU A 957 -18.32 42.23 -11.97
N VAL A 958 -18.86 41.36 -11.11
CA VAL A 958 -19.40 40.08 -11.50
C VAL A 958 -20.67 40.39 -12.27
N LYS A 959 -20.48 40.90 -13.49
CA LYS A 959 -21.41 40.77 -14.59
C LYS A 959 -21.59 39.29 -14.77
N LEU A 960 -22.59 38.77 -14.07
CA LEU A 960 -23.22 37.50 -14.34
C LEU A 960 -23.71 37.57 -15.79
N SER A 961 -22.83 37.19 -16.71
CA SER A 961 -23.22 36.77 -18.04
C SER A 961 -24.30 35.74 -17.84
N ALA A 962 -25.51 36.03 -18.33
CA ALA A 962 -26.64 35.12 -18.20
C ALA A 962 -26.21 33.71 -18.68
N PRO A 963 -26.60 32.64 -17.99
CA PRO A 963 -26.14 31.29 -18.32
C PRO A 963 -26.44 31.01 -19.80
N GLN A 964 -25.42 30.56 -20.54
CA GLN A 964 -25.58 30.26 -21.95
C GLN A 964 -26.49 29.02 -22.08
N LEU A 965 -27.73 29.27 -22.51
CA LEU A 965 -28.70 28.23 -22.81
C LEU A 965 -28.45 27.75 -24.24
N VAL A 966 -28.04 26.49 -24.38
CA VAL A 966 -27.85 25.84 -25.69
C VAL A 966 -29.02 24.89 -25.93
N TYR A 967 -29.65 25.03 -27.09
CA TYR A 967 -30.84 24.29 -27.47
C TYR A 967 -30.47 23.22 -28.50
N PHE A 968 -30.70 21.96 -28.15
CA PHE A 968 -30.50 20.82 -29.04
C PHE A 968 -31.83 20.23 -29.50
N ARG A 969 -31.93 19.93 -30.80
CA ARG A 969 -33.08 19.27 -31.43
C ARG A 969 -32.59 18.07 -32.25
N GLY A 970 -33.05 16.88 -31.91
CA GLY A 970 -32.76 15.64 -32.64
C GLY A 970 -33.22 14.38 -31.89
N PRO A 971 -33.44 13.26 -32.59
CA PRO A 971 -33.83 11.99 -31.97
C PRO A 971 -32.62 11.25 -31.40
N PHE A 972 -32.41 11.36 -30.07
CA PHE A 972 -31.31 10.67 -29.38
C PHE A 972 -31.65 9.20 -29.08
N GLY A 973 -31.48 8.35 -30.10
CA GLY A 973 -31.48 6.88 -29.97
C GLY A 973 -32.56 6.19 -30.83
N PRO A 974 -32.32 4.94 -31.27
CA PRO A 974 -33.16 4.23 -32.24
C PRO A 974 -34.51 3.70 -31.68
N ALA A 975 -34.94 4.18 -30.51
CA ALA A 975 -36.12 3.72 -29.79
C ALA A 975 -37.09 4.85 -29.37
N LEU A 976 -36.80 6.11 -29.70
CA LEU A 976 -37.59 7.28 -29.30
C LEU A 976 -38.17 7.99 -30.53
N ASP A 977 -39.35 7.53 -30.95
CA ASP A 977 -40.06 7.97 -32.17
C ASP A 977 -40.84 9.31 -31.95
N THR A 978 -40.27 10.23 -31.16
CA THR A 978 -40.89 11.50 -30.76
C THR A 978 -39.89 12.66 -30.76
N GLU A 979 -40.20 13.77 -31.43
CA GLU A 979 -39.43 15.01 -31.29
C GLU A 979 -39.48 15.53 -29.84
N GLN A 980 -38.33 15.58 -29.17
CA GLN A 980 -38.16 16.20 -27.86
C GLN A 980 -37.06 17.27 -27.92
N TYR A 981 -37.20 18.31 -27.09
CA TYR A 981 -36.27 19.44 -27.03
C TYR A 981 -35.56 19.43 -25.67
N PHE A 982 -34.23 19.49 -25.70
CA PHE A 982 -33.41 19.47 -24.49
C PHE A 982 -32.83 20.86 -24.22
N LEU A 983 -33.13 21.40 -23.04
CA LEU A 983 -32.61 22.69 -22.57
C LEU A 983 -31.43 22.45 -21.62
N PHE A 984 -30.22 22.73 -22.08
CA PHE A 984 -29.01 22.67 -21.24
C PHE A 984 -28.62 24.07 -20.77
N SER A 985 -28.41 24.21 -19.46
CA SER A 985 -27.84 25.40 -18.84
C SER A 985 -26.39 25.11 -18.48
N VAL A 986 -25.44 25.52 -19.33
CA VAL A 986 -24.02 25.39 -19.01
C VAL A 986 -23.67 26.45 -17.95
N ILE A 987 -23.60 26.03 -16.69
CA ILE A 987 -22.95 26.81 -15.64
C ILE A 987 -21.45 26.66 -15.87
N ASN A 988 -20.78 27.72 -16.31
CA ASN A 988 -19.32 27.68 -16.49
C ASN A 988 -18.65 27.50 -15.12
N SER A 989 -18.01 26.35 -14.93
CA SER A 989 -17.50 25.87 -13.64
C SER A 989 -16.25 26.62 -13.14
N GLU A 990 -15.59 27.41 -13.99
CA GLU A 990 -14.37 28.17 -13.64
C GLU A 990 -14.55 29.23 -12.53
N LYS A 991 -15.78 29.52 -12.05
CA LYS A 991 -16.07 30.66 -11.15
C LYS A 991 -17.04 30.41 -9.99
N PHE A 992 -17.35 29.17 -9.64
CA PHE A 992 -18.18 28.86 -8.46
C PHE A 992 -17.51 27.80 -7.55
N ALA A 993 -16.65 28.27 -6.64
CA ALA A 993 -16.31 27.52 -5.45
C ALA A 993 -17.49 27.58 -4.47
N LEU A 994 -17.99 26.42 -4.04
CA LEU A 994 -18.82 26.29 -2.85
C LEU A 994 -17.92 25.71 -1.73
N PRO A 995 -17.86 26.32 -0.53
CA PRO A 995 -17.13 25.74 0.58
C PRO A 995 -17.79 24.42 1.01
N TYR A 996 -16.96 23.47 1.45
CA TYR A 996 -17.31 22.06 1.68
C TYR A 996 -17.66 21.28 0.40
N TYR A 997 -16.62 20.87 -0.32
CA TYR A 997 -16.69 19.70 -1.21
C TYR A 997 -15.94 18.53 -0.58
N ASP A 998 -16.62 17.40 -0.58
CA ASP A 998 -16.12 16.07 -0.24
C ASP A 998 -15.55 15.44 -1.52
N GLN A 999 -14.35 14.85 -1.47
CA GLN A 999 -13.56 14.58 -2.69
C GLN A 999 -14.18 13.51 -3.62
N ASP A 1000 -15.12 12.70 -3.12
CA ASP A 1000 -15.78 11.63 -3.87
C ASP A 1000 -16.93 12.10 -4.81
N LYS A 1001 -17.09 13.40 -5.08
CA LYS A 1001 -18.28 13.93 -5.79
C LYS A 1001 -17.93 14.76 -7.04
N ALA A 1002 -18.52 14.34 -8.16
CA ALA A 1002 -18.30 14.89 -9.50
C ALA A 1002 -19.20 16.12 -9.80
N PRO A 1003 -18.86 16.97 -10.79
CA PRO A 1003 -19.62 18.19 -11.11
C PRO A 1003 -21.08 17.92 -11.51
N LEU A 1004 -21.97 18.77 -11.00
CA LEU A 1004 -23.42 18.66 -11.17
C LEU A 1004 -23.91 19.43 -12.39
N PHE A 1005 -24.55 18.74 -13.33
CA PHE A 1005 -25.23 19.35 -14.47
C PHE A 1005 -26.75 19.41 -14.22
N THR A 1006 -27.36 20.53 -14.61
CA THR A 1006 -28.83 20.72 -14.59
C THR A 1006 -29.36 20.99 -15.98
N TYR A 1007 -30.33 20.18 -16.40
CA TYR A 1007 -31.11 20.34 -17.62
C TYR A 1007 -32.60 20.49 -17.28
N ALA A 1008 -33.38 20.90 -18.28
CA ALA A 1008 -34.83 20.75 -18.24
C ALA A 1008 -35.31 20.09 -19.53
N LEU A 1009 -36.15 19.07 -19.39
CA LEU A 1009 -36.98 18.59 -20.48
C LEU A 1009 -38.11 19.59 -20.69
N VAL A 1010 -38.31 20.01 -21.95
CA VAL A 1010 -39.36 20.95 -22.33
C VAL A 1010 -40.10 20.37 -23.53
N ASP A 1011 -41.42 20.29 -23.46
CA ASP A 1011 -42.21 19.93 -24.62
C ASP A 1011 -42.28 21.08 -25.65
N LYS A 1012 -42.81 20.79 -26.84
CA LYS A 1012 -43.01 21.80 -27.91
C LYS A 1012 -43.95 22.95 -27.51
N GLU A 1013 -44.65 22.84 -26.38
CA GLU A 1013 -45.64 23.80 -25.86
C GLU A 1013 -45.05 24.64 -24.70
N GLY A 1014 -43.79 24.41 -24.33
CA GLY A 1014 -43.06 25.17 -23.31
C GLY A 1014 -43.23 24.64 -21.88
N ASN A 1015 -43.93 23.52 -21.69
CA ASN A 1015 -44.14 22.96 -20.36
C ASN A 1015 -42.87 22.22 -19.89
N LYS A 1016 -42.46 22.49 -18.66
CA LYS A 1016 -41.36 21.79 -18.00
C LYS A 1016 -41.88 20.49 -17.41
N SER A 1017 -41.44 19.34 -17.94
CA SER A 1017 -41.46 18.11 -17.16
C SER A 1017 -40.31 18.14 -16.14
N ASN A 1018 -40.26 17.14 -15.24
CA ASN A 1018 -39.48 17.19 -14.01
C ASN A 1018 -38.02 17.66 -14.20
N LYS A 1019 -37.55 18.52 -13.29
CA LYS A 1019 -36.13 18.88 -13.19
C LYS A 1019 -35.31 17.63 -12.93
N GLY A 1020 -34.51 17.21 -13.91
CA GLY A 1020 -33.41 16.28 -13.69
C GLY A 1020 -32.18 17.01 -13.14
N VAL A 1021 -31.59 16.47 -12.08
CA VAL A 1021 -30.20 16.75 -11.70
C VAL A 1021 -29.43 15.48 -11.97
N TRP A 1022 -28.36 15.55 -12.77
CA TRP A 1022 -27.47 14.41 -12.99
C TRP A 1022 -26.11 14.74 -12.37
N ALA A 1023 -25.65 13.86 -11.48
CA ALA A 1023 -24.24 13.75 -11.14
C ALA A 1023 -23.59 12.84 -12.19
N VAL A 1024 -22.55 13.32 -12.87
CA VAL A 1024 -21.86 12.54 -13.91
C VAL A 1024 -20.57 11.97 -13.31
N SER A 1025 -20.61 10.71 -12.91
CA SER A 1025 -19.42 9.96 -12.47
C SER A 1025 -18.38 9.90 -13.59
N HIS A 1026 -17.15 10.32 -13.29
CA HIS A 1026 -15.91 10.12 -14.06
C HIS A 1026 -15.95 10.35 -15.59
N PHE A 1027 -15.48 11.53 -16.03
CA PHE A 1027 -15.29 11.84 -17.44
C PHE A 1027 -13.91 11.38 -17.97
N ASP A 1028 -13.77 10.07 -18.19
CA ASP A 1028 -12.55 9.49 -18.75
C ASP A 1028 -12.45 9.73 -20.27
N CYS A 1029 -11.36 10.37 -20.74
CA CYS A 1029 -11.24 10.84 -22.14
C CYS A 1029 -11.00 9.73 -23.19
N VAL A 1030 -11.36 8.48 -22.89
CA VAL A 1030 -11.09 7.29 -23.72
C VAL A 1030 -12.36 6.59 -24.23
N GLU A 1031 -13.50 6.68 -23.54
CA GLU A 1031 -14.71 5.91 -23.91
C GLU A 1031 -15.47 6.44 -25.15
N ALA A 1032 -15.22 7.70 -25.56
CA ALA A 1032 -15.98 8.43 -26.59
C ALA A 1032 -16.03 7.80 -28.00
N TYR A 1033 -15.31 6.70 -28.26
CA TYR A 1033 -15.24 6.06 -29.57
C TYR A 1033 -16.06 4.76 -29.73
N ASN A 1034 -16.53 4.13 -28.62
CA ASN A 1034 -17.17 2.81 -28.67
C ASN A 1034 -18.61 2.77 -28.12
N SER A 1035 -19.00 3.72 -27.26
CA SER A 1035 -20.31 3.74 -26.59
C SER A 1035 -21.33 4.70 -27.21
N GLY A 1036 -20.96 5.43 -28.28
CA GLY A 1036 -21.87 6.28 -29.06
C GLY A 1036 -22.20 7.66 -28.47
N TYR A 1037 -21.63 8.01 -27.31
CA TYR A 1037 -21.77 9.33 -26.70
C TYR A 1037 -20.95 10.38 -27.44
N ILE A 1038 -21.58 11.51 -27.79
CA ILE A 1038 -20.94 12.58 -28.56
C ILE A 1038 -20.53 13.73 -27.64
N GLY A 1039 -19.27 13.72 -27.20
CA GLY A 1039 -18.66 14.86 -26.52
C GLY A 1039 -18.34 16.00 -27.49
N LEU A 1040 -19.13 17.07 -27.46
CA LEU A 1040 -18.90 18.27 -28.27
C LEU A 1040 -17.74 19.13 -27.72
N PHE A 1041 -16.51 18.69 -27.96
CA PHE A 1041 -15.32 19.56 -27.86
C PHE A 1041 -15.25 20.53 -29.05
N THR A 1042 -16.15 21.51 -29.10
CA THR A 1042 -16.03 22.62 -30.05
C THR A 1042 -15.00 23.63 -29.53
N ASN A 1043 -13.86 23.74 -30.22
CA ASN A 1043 -12.83 24.74 -29.91
C ASN A 1043 -13.23 26.14 -30.43
N ALA A 1044 -14.50 26.51 -30.20
CA ALA A 1044 -15.20 27.64 -30.80
C ALA A 1044 -15.37 28.77 -29.78
N LYS A 1045 -14.53 29.80 -29.87
CA LYS A 1045 -14.47 30.88 -28.87
C LYS A 1045 -15.71 31.79 -28.76
N HIS A 1046 -16.67 31.67 -29.67
CA HIS A 1046 -17.95 32.40 -29.62
C HIS A 1046 -19.10 31.54 -30.14
N ILE A 1047 -20.14 31.41 -29.32
CA ILE A 1047 -21.51 31.04 -29.69
C ILE A 1047 -22.40 32.04 -28.94
N GLU A 1048 -23.34 32.69 -29.64
CA GLU A 1048 -24.25 33.67 -29.01
C GLU A 1048 -25.57 33.01 -28.56
N ALA A 1049 -26.24 33.62 -27.59
CA ALA A 1049 -27.33 33.00 -26.82
C ALA A 1049 -28.69 32.92 -27.56
N SER A 1050 -28.68 32.68 -28.87
CA SER A 1050 -29.86 32.66 -29.75
C SER A 1050 -29.78 31.68 -30.93
N GLU A 1051 -28.78 30.78 -30.95
CA GLU A 1051 -28.58 29.81 -32.03
C GLU A 1051 -28.99 28.39 -31.63
N PHE A 1052 -29.61 27.65 -32.55
CA PHE A 1052 -30.00 26.25 -32.38
C PHE A 1052 -29.03 25.32 -33.11
N ILE A 1053 -28.71 24.17 -32.52
CA ILE A 1053 -27.94 23.11 -33.17
C ILE A 1053 -28.90 21.97 -33.53
N GLU A 1054 -29.08 21.74 -34.84
CA GLU A 1054 -29.89 20.66 -35.36
C GLU A 1054 -29.01 19.42 -35.60
N VAL A 1055 -29.43 18.28 -35.03
CA VAL A 1055 -28.63 17.04 -35.00
C VAL A 1055 -29.31 15.99 -35.86
N THR A 1056 -28.63 15.53 -36.92
CA THR A 1056 -29.17 14.54 -37.86
C THR A 1056 -28.25 13.33 -38.00
N TYR A 1057 -28.84 12.15 -38.22
CA TYR A 1057 -28.12 10.90 -38.43
C TYR A 1057 -28.33 10.41 -39.86
N GLN A 1058 -27.25 10.38 -40.66
CA GLN A 1058 -27.26 9.94 -42.06
C GLN A 1058 -25.94 9.21 -42.38
N ASP A 1059 -25.99 8.22 -43.27
CA ASP A 1059 -24.80 7.47 -43.74
C ASP A 1059 -23.93 6.88 -42.61
N HIS A 1060 -24.56 6.41 -41.53
CA HIS A 1060 -23.93 5.90 -40.30
C HIS A 1060 -23.06 6.91 -39.52
N ALA A 1061 -23.25 8.21 -39.77
CA ALA A 1061 -22.58 9.29 -39.05
C ALA A 1061 -23.59 10.33 -38.52
N TRP A 1062 -23.21 11.01 -37.45
CA TRP A 1062 -23.94 12.15 -36.91
C TRP A 1062 -23.43 13.45 -37.54
N ARG A 1063 -24.35 14.34 -37.91
CA ARG A 1063 -24.08 15.70 -38.39
C ARG A 1063 -24.74 16.73 -37.49
N PHE A 1064 -24.05 17.87 -37.38
CA PHE A 1064 -24.42 19.00 -36.55
C PHE A 1064 -24.40 20.25 -37.43
N ASP A 1065 -25.57 20.84 -37.68
CA ASP A 1065 -25.71 22.06 -38.47
C ASP A 1065 -26.33 23.16 -37.61
N LEU A 1066 -25.86 24.41 -37.78
CA LEU A 1066 -26.40 25.58 -37.07
C LEU A 1066 -27.67 26.07 -37.78
N ALA A 1067 -28.79 26.03 -37.08
CA ALA A 1067 -30.12 26.31 -37.63
C ALA A 1067 -30.64 27.69 -37.20
N THR A 1068 -30.65 28.64 -38.13
CA THR A 1068 -31.17 30.01 -37.90
C THR A 1068 -32.64 30.11 -38.31
N HIS A 1069 -33.58 30.02 -37.37
CA HIS A 1069 -35.01 30.26 -37.60
C HIS A 1069 -35.65 31.08 -36.47
N GLU A 1070 -36.50 32.05 -36.83
CA GLU A 1070 -37.23 32.90 -35.88
C GLU A 1070 -38.49 32.19 -35.35
N ILE A 1071 -38.85 32.44 -34.08
CA ILE A 1071 -40.06 31.90 -33.45
C ILE A 1071 -41.11 33.01 -33.30
N GLU A 1072 -42.16 32.97 -34.12
CA GLU A 1072 -43.34 33.83 -33.95
C GLU A 1072 -44.28 33.38 -32.81
N GLN A 1073 -45.14 34.31 -32.37
CA GLN A 1073 -45.92 34.19 -31.14
C GLN A 1073 -47.12 33.23 -31.28
N LEU A 1074 -47.34 32.37 -30.28
CA LEU A 1074 -48.62 31.68 -30.07
C LEU A 1074 -49.22 31.95 -28.69
N LYS A 1075 -50.46 32.44 -28.68
CA LYS A 1075 -51.36 32.56 -27.52
C LYS A 1075 -52.60 31.71 -27.76
N VAL A 1076 -52.96 30.83 -26.83
CA VAL A 1076 -54.32 30.25 -26.76
C VAL A 1076 -54.71 30.06 -25.29
N GLU A 1077 -55.98 30.35 -24.94
CA GLU A 1077 -56.60 30.01 -23.65
C GLU A 1077 -57.67 28.90 -23.85
N PRO A 1078 -58.03 28.12 -22.80
CA PRO A 1078 -58.56 26.76 -22.97
C PRO A 1078 -60.10 26.62 -23.03
N LYS A 1079 -60.58 25.50 -23.61
CA LYS A 1079 -61.85 24.79 -23.25
C LYS A 1079 -62.07 23.44 -23.96
N VAL A 1080 -62.38 22.39 -23.18
CA VAL A 1080 -63.63 21.55 -23.17
C VAL A 1080 -64.17 21.06 -24.55
N GLN A 1081 -64.49 19.78 -24.81
CA GLN A 1081 -65.25 18.81 -23.99
C GLN A 1081 -64.89 17.31 -24.24
N VAL A 1082 -65.63 16.39 -23.57
CA VAL A 1082 -65.45 14.92 -23.46
C VAL A 1082 -66.55 14.16 -24.26
N ASP A 1083 -66.43 12.82 -24.29
CA ASP A 1083 -67.39 11.74 -24.64
C ASP A 1083 -66.92 10.94 -25.89
N ASP A 1084 -66.79 9.60 -25.91
CA ASP A 1084 -66.94 8.50 -24.92
C ASP A 1084 -66.04 7.31 -25.43
N PHE A 1085 -65.95 6.05 -24.97
CA PHE A 1085 -66.76 5.20 -24.09
C PHE A 1085 -65.96 3.94 -23.61
N ALA A 1086 -66.11 3.55 -22.34
CA ALA A 1086 -66.08 2.16 -21.81
C ALA A 1086 -64.82 1.26 -21.83
N TRP A 1087 -64.55 0.38 -20.84
CA TRP A 1087 -64.89 0.31 -19.38
C TRP A 1087 -64.10 -0.86 -18.74
N MET A 1088 -63.24 -0.60 -17.74
CA MET A 1088 -63.05 -1.44 -16.54
C MET A 1088 -62.30 -0.63 -15.47
N GLU A 1089 -62.62 -0.87 -14.19
CA GLU A 1089 -62.26 0.01 -13.06
C GLU A 1089 -60.94 -0.35 -12.34
N PRO A 1090 -60.36 0.58 -11.57
CA PRO A 1090 -59.01 0.46 -11.01
C PRO A 1090 -58.95 -0.18 -9.61
N LEU A 1091 -57.74 -0.54 -9.20
CA LEU A 1091 -57.37 -0.64 -7.79
C LEU A 1091 -56.42 0.51 -7.41
N THR A 1092 -57.02 1.56 -6.86
CA THR A 1092 -56.39 2.66 -6.12
C THR A 1092 -57.14 2.80 -4.78
N ALA A 1093 -56.55 3.19 -3.66
CA ALA A 1093 -55.17 3.58 -3.37
C ALA A 1093 -54.66 2.83 -2.09
N ASP A 1094 -53.86 3.31 -1.14
CA ASP A 1094 -53.65 4.66 -0.59
C ASP A 1094 -52.27 4.82 0.06
N ASN A 1095 -51.74 6.05 0.02
CA ASN A 1095 -50.79 6.66 0.96
C ASN A 1095 -49.58 5.83 1.43
N ALA A 1096 -48.53 5.79 0.60
CA ALA A 1096 -47.15 5.67 1.08
C ALA A 1096 -46.33 6.82 0.48
N THR A 1097 -45.61 7.57 1.31
CA THR A 1097 -44.62 8.56 0.86
C THR A 1097 -43.35 7.85 0.42
N THR A 1098 -42.93 8.03 -0.83
CA THR A 1098 -41.60 7.64 -1.30
C THR A 1098 -40.54 8.44 -0.55
N GLN A 1099 -39.74 7.76 0.28
CA GLN A 1099 -38.55 8.32 0.94
C GLN A 1099 -37.32 7.61 0.38
N GLU A 1100 -36.27 8.38 0.09
CA GLU A 1100 -35.02 7.84 -0.47
C GLU A 1100 -34.27 7.03 0.59
N LEU A 1101 -33.76 5.86 0.19
CA LEU A 1101 -32.92 5.00 1.03
C LEU A 1101 -31.46 5.32 0.75
N SER A 1102 -30.66 5.55 1.80
CA SER A 1102 -29.22 5.69 1.67
C SER A 1102 -28.56 4.31 1.58
N ALA A 1103 -27.93 4.02 0.45
CA ALA A 1103 -26.95 2.94 0.35
C ALA A 1103 -25.58 3.46 0.82
N SER A 1104 -24.82 2.61 1.52
CA SER A 1104 -23.43 2.86 1.88
C SER A 1104 -22.60 1.62 1.61
N PHE A 1105 -21.45 1.81 0.98
CA PHE A 1105 -20.46 0.77 0.74
C PHE A 1105 -19.50 0.65 1.92
N SER A 1106 -18.85 -0.49 2.04
CA SER A 1106 -17.79 -0.77 3.02
C SER A 1106 -16.69 -1.59 2.36
N SER A 1107 -15.48 -1.54 2.90
CA SER A 1107 -14.29 -2.28 2.42
C SER A 1107 -14.56 -3.76 2.12
N ASP A 1108 -15.44 -4.38 2.91
CA ASP A 1108 -15.62 -5.82 3.01
C ASP A 1108 -16.55 -6.39 1.92
N SER A 1109 -16.59 -5.76 0.73
CA SER A 1109 -17.44 -6.13 -0.42
C SER A 1109 -18.94 -6.27 -0.09
N ALA A 1110 -19.45 -5.45 0.84
CA ALA A 1110 -20.83 -5.50 1.31
C ALA A 1110 -21.57 -4.16 1.14
N ILE A 1111 -22.77 -4.22 0.54
CA ILE A 1111 -23.71 -3.09 0.48
C ILE A 1111 -24.56 -3.06 1.75
N THR A 1112 -24.57 -1.93 2.45
CA THR A 1112 -25.49 -1.66 3.56
C THR A 1112 -26.60 -0.71 3.13
N LEU A 1113 -27.86 -1.16 3.19
CA LEU A 1113 -29.04 -0.33 2.97
C LEU A 1113 -29.61 0.17 4.31
N ARG A 1114 -29.81 1.48 4.45
CA ARG A 1114 -30.45 2.11 5.62
C ARG A 1114 -31.71 2.89 5.24
N GLY A 1115 -32.79 2.69 5.99
CA GLY A 1115 -34.02 3.47 5.88
C GLY A 1115 -34.26 4.35 7.11
N PHE A 1116 -34.37 5.66 6.90
CA PHE A 1116 -34.67 6.64 7.94
C PHE A 1116 -36.18 6.93 8.00
N ASN A 1117 -36.73 6.92 9.23
CA ASN A 1117 -38.12 7.26 9.62
C ASN A 1117 -39.17 6.14 9.53
N GLU A 1118 -40.39 6.48 10.00
CA GLU A 1118 -41.28 5.57 10.73
C GLU A 1118 -42.32 4.87 9.85
N LEU A 1119 -42.52 3.57 10.10
CA LEU A 1119 -43.47 2.72 9.36
C LEU A 1119 -44.71 2.40 10.20
N GLU A 1120 -45.90 2.76 9.70
CA GLU A 1120 -47.20 2.29 10.20
C GLU A 1120 -47.85 1.34 9.18
N GLY A 1121 -48.07 0.07 9.53
CA GLY A 1121 -48.78 -0.89 8.66
C GLY A 1121 -48.40 -2.35 8.89
N SER A 1122 -49.14 -3.26 8.24
CA SER A 1122 -48.88 -4.72 8.23
C SER A 1122 -48.22 -5.24 6.95
N HIS A 1123 -48.00 -4.38 5.95
CA HIS A 1123 -47.28 -4.71 4.72
C HIS A 1123 -46.27 -3.59 4.44
N VAL A 1124 -44.99 -3.95 4.31
CA VAL A 1124 -43.92 -2.99 4.01
C VAL A 1124 -43.43 -3.26 2.59
N TRP A 1125 -43.82 -2.37 1.68
CA TRP A 1125 -43.40 -2.41 0.28
C TRP A 1125 -42.14 -1.57 0.11
N MET A 1126 -40.98 -2.24 -0.02
CA MET A 1126 -39.83 -1.60 -0.67
C MET A 1126 -40.13 -1.61 -2.18
N SER A 1127 -40.52 -0.45 -2.70
CA SER A 1127 -40.71 -0.23 -4.14
C SER A 1127 -39.41 -0.44 -4.91
N GLU A 1128 -39.52 -0.64 -6.22
CA GLU A 1128 -38.39 -0.84 -7.12
C GLU A 1128 -37.28 0.20 -6.92
N MET A 1129 -36.02 -0.25 -6.90
CA MET A 1129 -34.85 0.61 -7.13
C MET A 1129 -34.88 1.09 -8.59
N THR A 1130 -35.66 2.15 -8.84
CA THR A 1130 -35.78 2.85 -10.13
C THR A 1130 -34.89 4.08 -10.22
N GLY A 1131 -34.20 4.44 -9.13
CA GLY A 1131 -32.92 5.16 -9.23
C GLY A 1131 -31.84 4.15 -9.64
N GLU A 1132 -31.13 4.43 -10.74
CA GLU A 1132 -30.02 3.60 -11.20
C GLU A 1132 -28.87 3.67 -10.19
N ILE A 1133 -28.69 2.59 -9.41
CA ILE A 1133 -27.39 2.33 -8.79
C ILE A 1133 -26.45 1.96 -9.94
N ASP A 1134 -25.44 2.78 -10.19
CA ASP A 1134 -24.47 2.56 -11.26
C ASP A 1134 -23.58 1.34 -10.94
N ILE A 1135 -24.06 0.18 -11.36
CA ILE A 1135 -23.37 -1.11 -11.27
C ILE A 1135 -22.38 -1.34 -12.42
N SER A 1136 -22.08 -0.33 -13.25
CA SER A 1136 -21.10 -0.47 -14.34
C SER A 1136 -19.69 -0.78 -13.81
N ASN A 1137 -19.30 -0.21 -12.66
CA ASN A 1137 -18.05 -0.53 -11.98
C ASN A 1137 -18.00 -1.99 -11.49
N LEU A 1138 -19.07 -2.48 -10.85
CA LEU A 1138 -19.22 -3.89 -10.45
C LEU A 1138 -19.12 -4.86 -11.65
N ILE A 1139 -19.62 -4.45 -12.82
CA ILE A 1139 -19.51 -5.22 -14.06
C ILE A 1139 -18.09 -5.13 -14.67
N LYS A 1140 -17.39 -4.01 -14.52
CA LYS A 1140 -15.98 -3.83 -14.96
C LYS A 1140 -15.01 -4.69 -14.13
N GLU A 1141 -15.20 -4.79 -12.82
CA GLU A 1141 -14.28 -5.53 -11.93
C GLU A 1141 -14.46 -7.06 -11.90
N LYS A 1142 -15.67 -7.56 -12.18
CA LYS A 1142 -16.10 -8.97 -11.95
C LYS A 1142 -16.12 -9.41 -10.46
N THR A 1143 -16.10 -8.47 -9.52
CA THR A 1143 -16.16 -8.74 -8.08
C THR A 1143 -17.47 -9.46 -7.72
N LEU A 1144 -17.39 -10.71 -7.25
CA LEU A 1144 -18.56 -11.53 -6.93
C LEU A 1144 -19.05 -11.16 -5.52
N MET A 1145 -20.21 -10.51 -5.42
CA MET A 1145 -20.69 -9.96 -4.16
C MET A 1145 -21.04 -11.09 -3.16
N THR A 1146 -20.34 -11.10 -2.03
CA THR A 1146 -20.47 -12.15 -1.02
C THR A 1146 -21.53 -11.87 0.04
N LYS A 1147 -21.90 -10.60 0.29
CA LYS A 1147 -22.95 -10.22 1.26
C LYS A 1147 -23.76 -8.98 0.85
N VAL A 1148 -25.06 -9.02 1.11
CA VAL A 1148 -25.96 -7.85 1.16
C VAL A 1148 -26.48 -7.70 2.58
N ARG A 1149 -26.45 -6.48 3.13
CA ARG A 1149 -26.86 -6.15 4.50
C ARG A 1149 -27.99 -5.12 4.51
N VAL A 1150 -29.12 -5.47 5.11
CA VAL A 1150 -30.28 -4.56 5.27
C VAL A 1150 -30.44 -4.17 6.74
N VAL A 1151 -30.56 -2.87 7.01
CA VAL A 1151 -30.70 -2.32 8.37
C VAL A 1151 -31.99 -1.49 8.47
N CYS A 1152 -32.95 -1.97 9.26
CA CYS A 1152 -34.26 -1.34 9.44
C CYS A 1152 -34.35 -0.59 10.79
N SER A 1153 -34.95 0.61 10.77
CA SER A 1153 -35.22 1.43 11.96
C SER A 1153 -36.29 0.79 12.88
N PRO A 1154 -36.28 1.07 14.20
CA PRO A 1154 -37.19 0.42 15.16
C PRO A 1154 -38.69 0.76 14.96
N PHE A 1155 -39.54 -0.27 14.84
CA PHE A 1155 -40.99 -0.12 14.65
C PHE A 1155 -41.72 0.36 15.92
N LYS A 1156 -42.52 1.45 15.84
CA LYS A 1156 -43.25 1.95 17.03
C LYS A 1156 -44.43 1.07 17.48
N GLN A 1157 -45.25 0.55 16.56
CA GLN A 1157 -46.33 -0.39 16.85
C GLN A 1157 -46.56 -1.36 15.68
N ILE A 1158 -46.79 -2.65 15.97
CA ILE A 1158 -47.20 -3.65 14.97
C ILE A 1158 -48.34 -4.50 15.55
N GLN A 1159 -49.53 -4.44 14.94
CA GLN A 1159 -50.67 -5.31 15.22
C GLN A 1159 -50.96 -6.24 14.02
N GLY A 1160 -50.16 -7.30 13.86
CA GLY A 1160 -50.35 -8.31 12.82
C GLY A 1160 -49.04 -8.95 12.33
N PRO A 1161 -49.12 -9.94 11.43
CA PRO A 1161 -47.94 -10.41 10.68
C PRO A 1161 -47.42 -9.31 9.74
N VAL A 1162 -46.17 -9.42 9.30
CA VAL A 1162 -45.54 -8.47 8.38
C VAL A 1162 -44.91 -9.20 7.21
N GLU A 1163 -45.38 -8.93 6.00
CA GLU A 1163 -44.74 -9.40 4.76
C GLU A 1163 -43.76 -8.34 4.25
N LEU A 1164 -42.57 -8.79 3.81
CA LEU A 1164 -41.44 -7.95 3.39
C LEU A 1164 -41.02 -8.36 1.97
N HIS A 1165 -41.16 -7.44 1.02
CA HIS A 1165 -40.94 -7.69 -0.40
C HIS A 1165 -39.63 -7.03 -0.86
N LEU A 1166 -38.76 -7.81 -1.51
CA LEU A 1166 -37.47 -7.33 -2.05
C LEU A 1166 -37.38 -7.67 -3.54
N PHE A 1167 -37.39 -6.63 -4.38
CA PHE A 1167 -37.31 -6.75 -5.83
C PHE A 1167 -35.91 -6.37 -6.31
N PHE A 1168 -35.15 -7.38 -6.76
CA PHE A 1168 -33.87 -7.15 -7.43
C PHE A 1168 -34.06 -7.06 -8.95
N GLY A 1169 -33.41 -6.08 -9.57
CA GLY A 1169 -33.40 -5.89 -11.01
C GLY A 1169 -32.84 -7.11 -11.75
N LYS A 1170 -33.52 -7.51 -12.82
CA LYS A 1170 -33.26 -8.77 -13.55
C LYS A 1170 -31.79 -8.97 -13.97
N GLN A 1171 -31.10 -7.88 -14.34
CA GLN A 1171 -29.69 -7.87 -14.75
C GLN A 1171 -28.71 -8.36 -13.65
N LEU A 1172 -28.99 -8.14 -12.36
CA LEU A 1172 -28.10 -8.56 -11.26
C LEU A 1172 -28.00 -10.08 -11.16
N ILE A 1173 -29.11 -10.76 -11.44
CA ILE A 1173 -29.23 -12.23 -11.37
C ILE A 1173 -28.68 -12.87 -12.65
N GLU A 1174 -29.04 -12.34 -13.83
CA GLU A 1174 -28.58 -12.89 -15.12
C GLU A 1174 -27.05 -12.75 -15.32
N ASN A 1175 -26.41 -11.72 -14.73
CA ASN A 1175 -24.95 -11.57 -14.73
C ASN A 1175 -24.23 -12.29 -13.56
N LYS A 1176 -24.95 -13.06 -12.72
CA LYS A 1176 -24.41 -13.78 -11.55
C LYS A 1176 -23.69 -12.91 -10.50
N ILE A 1177 -24.06 -11.64 -10.37
CA ILE A 1177 -23.42 -10.72 -9.41
C ILE A 1177 -23.79 -11.08 -7.96
N ILE A 1178 -24.98 -11.65 -7.74
CA ILE A 1178 -25.49 -12.08 -6.43
C ILE A 1178 -25.74 -13.60 -6.43
N SER A 1179 -25.21 -14.31 -5.43
CA SER A 1179 -25.56 -15.70 -5.13
C SER A 1179 -26.87 -15.79 -4.37
N SER A 1180 -27.66 -16.85 -4.56
CA SER A 1180 -28.95 -17.05 -3.88
C SER A 1180 -28.84 -17.26 -2.36
N ASP A 1181 -27.64 -17.56 -1.87
CA ASP A 1181 -27.46 -18.24 -0.58
C ASP A 1181 -26.94 -17.33 0.55
N PHE A 1182 -26.61 -16.06 0.27
CA PHE A 1182 -26.05 -15.11 1.25
C PHE A 1182 -26.72 -13.72 1.25
N MET A 1183 -27.71 -13.53 2.12
CA MET A 1183 -28.19 -12.20 2.55
C MET A 1183 -28.28 -12.13 4.08
N GLU A 1184 -27.69 -11.09 4.69
CA GLU A 1184 -27.74 -10.83 6.13
C GLU A 1184 -28.81 -9.77 6.44
N TYR A 1185 -29.82 -10.14 7.23
CA TYR A 1185 -30.89 -9.23 7.66
C TYR A 1185 -30.64 -8.77 9.11
N ILE A 1186 -30.46 -7.47 9.33
CA ILE A 1186 -30.23 -6.90 10.66
C ILE A 1186 -31.41 -6.00 11.06
N PHE A 1187 -32.10 -6.39 12.12
CA PHE A 1187 -33.25 -5.67 12.66
C PHE A 1187 -32.89 -5.05 14.00
N ASP A 1188 -32.95 -3.72 14.12
CA ASP A 1188 -32.80 -3.03 15.40
C ASP A 1188 -34.11 -3.14 16.20
N ILE A 1189 -34.16 -4.13 17.10
CA ILE A 1189 -35.34 -4.46 17.90
C ILE A 1189 -35.09 -4.40 19.40
N ASN A 1190 -35.99 -3.74 20.11
CA ASN A 1190 -35.92 -3.59 21.55
C ASN A 1190 -36.39 -4.84 22.33
N LYS A 1191 -36.09 -4.82 23.62
CA LYS A 1191 -36.26 -5.95 24.55
C LYS A 1191 -37.69 -6.46 24.70
N ASP A 1192 -38.70 -5.62 24.44
CA ASP A 1192 -40.12 -6.01 24.51
C ASP A 1192 -40.69 -6.45 23.15
N GLN A 1193 -40.20 -5.89 22.04
CA GLN A 1193 -40.45 -6.44 20.69
C GLN A 1193 -39.93 -7.88 20.56
N MET A 1194 -38.69 -8.12 21.02
CA MET A 1194 -38.06 -9.45 21.02
C MET A 1194 -38.88 -10.47 21.82
N ARG A 1195 -39.43 -10.08 22.99
CA ARG A 1195 -40.35 -10.91 23.79
C ARG A 1195 -41.66 -11.23 23.07
N ALA A 1196 -42.14 -10.35 22.20
CA ALA A 1196 -43.38 -10.52 21.45
C ALA A 1196 -43.18 -11.44 20.23
N LEU A 1197 -42.03 -11.34 19.55
CA LEU A 1197 -41.55 -12.31 18.56
C LEU A 1197 -41.43 -13.72 19.13
N ILE A 1198 -40.74 -13.88 20.27
CA ILE A 1198 -40.56 -15.16 20.99
C ILE A 1198 -41.91 -15.79 21.40
N LYS A 1199 -42.98 -15.00 21.53
CA LYS A 1199 -44.35 -15.48 21.83
C LYS A 1199 -45.15 -15.95 20.60
N ASN A 1200 -44.51 -16.15 19.44
CA ASN A 1200 -45.12 -16.69 18.22
C ASN A 1200 -46.31 -15.87 17.66
N GLN A 1201 -46.38 -14.56 17.95
CA GLN A 1201 -47.46 -13.69 17.44
C GLN A 1201 -47.14 -13.00 16.11
N TYR A 1202 -45.92 -13.16 15.58
CA TYR A 1202 -45.46 -12.54 14.34
C TYR A 1202 -44.86 -13.58 13.39
N ARG A 1203 -45.03 -13.35 12.09
CA ARG A 1203 -44.31 -14.04 11.01
C ARG A 1203 -43.68 -12.98 10.10
N ILE A 1204 -42.48 -13.27 9.61
CA ILE A 1204 -41.81 -12.53 8.54
C ILE A 1204 -41.62 -13.52 7.39
N LYS A 1205 -41.92 -13.06 6.17
CA LYS A 1205 -41.91 -13.88 4.96
C LYS A 1205 -41.24 -13.09 3.85
N PHE A 1206 -40.25 -13.71 3.21
CA PHE A 1206 -39.45 -13.09 2.17
C PHE A 1206 -39.94 -13.57 0.80
N VAL A 1207 -40.10 -12.63 -0.13
CA VAL A 1207 -40.54 -12.89 -1.50
C VAL A 1207 -39.56 -12.23 -2.48
N THR A 1208 -38.96 -13.04 -3.35
CA THR A 1208 -37.99 -12.61 -4.37
C THR A 1208 -38.42 -13.18 -5.73
N ASN A 1209 -38.82 -12.29 -6.66
CA ASN A 1209 -39.16 -12.58 -8.06
C ASN A 1209 -39.84 -13.95 -8.34
N GLY A 1210 -40.92 -14.23 -7.60
CA GLY A 1210 -41.77 -15.42 -7.80
C GLY A 1210 -41.49 -16.61 -6.89
N HIS A 1211 -40.36 -16.63 -6.17
CA HIS A 1211 -40.11 -17.59 -5.09
C HIS A 1211 -40.34 -16.92 -3.72
N ALA A 1212 -40.99 -17.65 -2.82
CA ALA A 1212 -41.27 -17.21 -1.45
C ALA A 1212 -40.71 -18.23 -0.45
N GLN A 1213 -39.98 -17.76 0.55
CA GLN A 1213 -39.44 -18.59 1.62
C GLN A 1213 -40.00 -18.11 2.96
N GLU A 1214 -40.70 -19.01 3.65
CA GLU A 1214 -41.28 -18.73 4.98
C GLU A 1214 -40.33 -19.27 6.06
N LEU A 1215 -39.77 -18.38 6.88
CA LEU A 1215 -38.87 -18.75 7.97
C LEU A 1215 -39.65 -18.94 9.28
N GLY A 1216 -39.59 -20.15 9.83
CA GLY A 1216 -40.11 -20.44 11.17
C GLY A 1216 -39.31 -19.71 12.26
N GLY A 1217 -39.99 -19.35 13.36
CA GLY A 1217 -39.45 -18.45 14.40
C GLY A 1217 -38.12 -18.87 15.02
N GLU A 1218 -37.81 -20.18 15.08
CA GLU A 1218 -36.54 -20.68 15.60
C GLU A 1218 -35.33 -20.26 14.75
N ARG A 1219 -35.48 -20.14 13.42
CA ARG A 1219 -34.41 -19.61 12.53
C ARG A 1219 -34.24 -18.10 12.61
N MET A 1220 -35.26 -17.34 13.01
CA MET A 1220 -35.08 -15.90 13.28
C MET A 1220 -34.21 -15.66 14.53
N LEU A 1221 -34.34 -16.50 15.55
CA LEU A 1221 -33.56 -16.36 16.79
C LEU A 1221 -32.05 -16.50 16.55
N SER A 1222 -31.61 -17.45 15.72
CA SER A 1222 -30.19 -17.60 15.38
C SER A 1222 -29.59 -16.39 14.63
N ILE A 1223 -30.40 -15.60 13.92
CA ILE A 1223 -29.94 -14.41 13.20
C ILE A 1223 -29.85 -13.21 14.17
N CYS A 1224 -30.86 -13.02 15.04
CA CYS A 1224 -30.90 -11.88 15.96
C CYS A 1224 -29.87 -11.94 17.10
N PHE A 1225 -29.40 -13.13 17.51
CA PHE A 1225 -28.42 -13.25 18.59
C PHE A 1225 -26.97 -12.89 18.20
N ALA A 1226 -26.68 -12.73 16.90
CA ALA A 1226 -25.32 -12.50 16.41
C ALA A 1226 -24.76 -11.08 16.68
N ASN A 1227 -25.58 -10.11 17.10
CA ASN A 1227 -25.17 -8.71 17.26
C ASN A 1227 -25.82 -8.02 18.48
N ILE A 1228 -25.56 -8.54 19.69
CA ILE A 1228 -25.79 -7.81 20.94
C ILE A 1228 -24.44 -7.58 21.62
N SER A 1229 -24.09 -6.32 21.90
CA SER A 1229 -22.90 -6.02 22.71
C SER A 1229 -23.08 -6.50 24.15
N PHE A 1230 -22.13 -7.31 24.63
CA PHE A 1230 -22.19 -7.95 25.95
C PHE A 1230 -21.83 -6.98 27.10
N THR A 1231 -22.64 -5.95 27.29
CA THR A 1231 -22.43 -4.94 28.35
C THR A 1231 -23.59 -4.76 29.33
N THR A 1232 -24.81 -5.25 29.05
CA THR A 1232 -25.95 -5.08 29.99
C THR A 1232 -27.05 -6.16 29.97
N LEU A 1233 -26.70 -7.45 30.06
CA LEU A 1233 -27.69 -8.53 30.26
C LEU A 1233 -27.17 -9.69 31.13
N ASN A 1234 -27.72 -9.82 32.36
CA ASN A 1234 -27.48 -10.98 33.21
C ASN A 1234 -28.08 -12.24 32.58
N ALA A 1235 -27.24 -13.19 32.19
CA ALA A 1235 -27.64 -14.49 31.65
C ALA A 1235 -28.13 -15.42 32.78
N ASN A 1236 -29.44 -15.42 33.05
CA ASN A 1236 -30.08 -16.43 33.92
C ASN A 1236 -31.61 -16.50 33.71
N LYS A 1237 -32.05 -16.59 32.45
CA LYS A 1237 -33.40 -17.06 32.04
C LYS A 1237 -33.53 -17.28 30.54
#